data_AF-U2FNE7-F1
#
_entry.id   AF-U2FNE7-F1
#
_cell.length_a   1.000
_cell.length_b   1.000
_cell.length_c   1.000
_cell.angle_alpha   90.00
_cell.angle_beta   90.00
_cell.angle_gamma   90.00
#
_symmetry.space_group_name_H-M   'P 1'
#
loop_
_entity.id
_entity.type
_entity.pdbx_description
1 polymer ?
#
loop_
_entity_poly.entity_id
_entity_poly.type
_entity_poly.pdbx_seq_one_letter_code
_entity_poly.pdbx_strand_id
1 'polypeptide(L)'
;MHGDPVRLSPQILREAYASRRFPVPVTVLDVRAAWLKIEGKDGYSIDIGATDATLRPAAQRMLDRLAARTPIAGPVADAQADAVLFALAMTVGDYHGETTIGRPVADYLVAQYGLTGAIDMLLDALKIHVHADYDRQAQRRLHRFSTHVEGPVRGSWRGPIVGGEAALREHLAAASEADWQACVDRIEAALPALHPTRQPIPALLLPDVPQLSNALVRRLSAEPDVPETLHWMLLTATDPDAIAVAGRIRPNSYGREFWGMSRMVATVLRERGSAAFDVLERGAAADEAGDALAAIGTPDAVAALAKVASGSKGALARLSLSLDRWPLAGMVALSRLVAAGGKDAGLLTPSLTRLLRAHTAHVDGLRPWLDAPAQAVIDKLLALLAGPAEVASAEELPGVLAAPPWLAARQKRAAALTLEPLELAAVECWDEAKRKQAKTPDQWEVKRLAAASKDTMTLIDGLGFDASKKYYGPLGEAAAKAIRHGDAPAFVAAWRAMIDARKRERYFWYWLRAEYLTLLPAAVAVDIWNAVAGEHSTAGVTLLMATFGLPALPGLIATVRNKPTENFGYALNYGAVECAPIAARAFAKLKTLRDDGRAWLLKFPEHAACGLIAPSLGKPGEARDCAGAALRLLQANGHEALLIDVASRYADDAVPQAVRAVLDESPLDRFPTKRSKLPEFWQPRGWRRPVLKNGKALPDDALDHLGQMLTFPTGEGVYVGIDVVKDACTAESLADFAWDCFNAWLDAGAPGKEGWALTALGLFGNDDTARKLTPLIRTWPGESAHARAATGLDVLASIGSDVALMLLNGIAQKVKFRALQDRAREKIDAIAEARGLSSEELEDRLAPDLGLDEQGTMLLDFGPRAFRVGFDETLKPYVRETGADGVAGARLADLPKPKKTDDPVKGKEAVERFKVLKKDARTIASQQVARLEVAMCGRRRWTPEVFRTFLAEHPLVRHLVQRLVWGVYEVDDGGNFGGTLQACFRVAEDGTAATADDDAFTLPEGATIRIGVPHALEIAPADAAAFGQVFADYELLQPFAQLGRDVYRLTDDERNGRQLERWKGVKVPTGRVLGLVNKGWRRGQVEDAGCIWYFTKPLGAGKVIELSLDPGIFVGAVDMNPDQQLGALQAGSPSNWGSIREPDALSTLDDISASELIRDLEGMRE
;
A
#
# COMPACT_ATOMS: atom_id res chain seq x y z
N MET A 1 -40.04 17.72 -3.20
CA MET A 1 -39.85 17.94 -1.75
C MET A 1 -39.48 19.39 -1.56
N HIS A 2 -40.33 20.20 -0.90
CA HIS A 2 -40.08 21.63 -0.69
C HIS A 2 -39.40 21.83 0.67
N GLY A 3 -38.07 21.97 0.66
CA GLY A 3 -37.21 22.20 1.81
C GLY A 3 -35.74 22.08 1.41
N ASP A 4 -34.85 22.76 2.14
CA ASP A 4 -33.40 22.63 1.96
C ASP A 4 -32.98 21.17 2.28
N PRO A 5 -32.36 20.41 1.33
CA PRO A 5 -32.11 18.98 1.49
C PRO A 5 -30.92 18.72 2.42
N VAL A 6 -30.99 19.16 3.67
CA VAL A 6 -29.93 18.99 4.67
C VAL A 6 -30.45 18.27 5.91
N ARG A 7 -29.69 17.27 6.36
CA ARG A 7 -30.00 16.50 7.57
C ARG A 7 -28.99 16.78 8.68
N LEU A 8 -29.32 17.70 9.59
CA LEU A 8 -28.49 18.03 10.75
C LEU A 8 -28.62 16.95 11.84
N SER A 9 -27.50 16.39 12.29
CA SER A 9 -27.47 15.44 13.42
C SER A 9 -27.48 16.19 14.76
N PRO A 10 -27.93 15.55 15.87
CA PRO A 10 -27.80 16.14 17.21
C PRO A 10 -26.35 16.48 17.58
N GLN A 11 -25.37 15.75 17.05
CA GLN A 11 -23.95 16.07 17.24
C GLN A 11 -23.56 17.37 16.55
N ILE A 12 -23.91 17.53 15.26
CA ILE A 12 -23.66 18.76 14.48
C ILE A 12 -24.29 19.96 15.19
N LEU A 13 -25.52 19.83 15.68
CA LEU A 13 -26.20 20.91 16.40
C LEU A 13 -25.49 21.30 17.70
N ARG A 14 -24.94 20.33 18.46
CA ARG A 14 -24.18 20.58 19.70
C ARG A 14 -22.80 21.17 19.46
N GLU A 15 -22.17 20.83 18.35
CA GLU A 15 -20.79 21.24 18.08
C GLU A 15 -20.68 22.66 17.53
N ALA A 16 -21.67 23.13 16.76
CA ALA A 16 -21.67 24.42 16.07
C ALA A 16 -21.61 25.64 17.03
N TYR A 17 -20.80 26.64 16.69
CA TYR A 17 -20.69 27.91 17.41
C TYR A 17 -22.02 28.66 17.44
N ALA A 18 -22.29 29.37 18.53
CA ALA A 18 -23.43 30.29 18.61
C ALA A 18 -23.36 31.42 17.56
N SER A 19 -24.54 31.89 17.16
CA SER A 19 -24.80 33.07 16.31
C SER A 19 -26.12 33.69 16.73
N ARG A 20 -26.46 34.91 16.26
CA ARG A 20 -27.77 35.50 16.59
C ARG A 20 -28.93 34.69 16.01
N ARG A 21 -28.70 33.97 14.90
CA ARG A 21 -29.68 33.03 14.32
C ARG A 21 -29.88 31.78 15.15
N PHE A 22 -28.83 31.30 15.83
CA PHE A 22 -28.85 30.12 16.69
C PHE A 22 -28.16 30.40 18.03
N PRO A 23 -28.77 31.23 18.90
CA PRO A 23 -28.16 31.64 20.16
C PRO A 23 -28.17 30.49 21.17
N VAL A 24 -27.20 30.52 22.09
CA VAL A 24 -27.16 29.63 23.25
C VAL A 24 -27.45 30.42 24.52
N PRO A 25 -28.07 29.82 25.56
CA PRO A 25 -28.25 30.50 26.84
C PRO A 25 -26.89 30.86 27.46
N VAL A 26 -26.74 32.11 27.88
CA VAL A 26 -25.53 32.60 28.55
C VAL A 26 -25.87 33.05 29.97
N THR A 27 -25.03 32.69 30.93
CA THR A 27 -25.18 33.09 32.34
C THR A 27 -24.07 34.05 32.71
N VAL A 28 -24.43 35.31 32.98
CA VAL A 28 -23.48 36.31 33.49
C VAL A 28 -23.29 36.07 34.99
N LEU A 29 -22.05 35.76 35.38
CA LEU A 29 -21.68 35.56 36.79
C LEU A 29 -21.46 36.92 37.46
N ASP A 30 -21.55 36.97 38.79
CA ASP A 30 -21.00 38.11 39.52
C ASP A 30 -19.47 38.14 39.40
N VAL A 31 -18.88 39.34 39.49
CA VAL A 31 -17.45 39.59 39.32
C VAL A 31 -16.57 38.65 40.15
N ARG A 32 -16.95 38.41 41.41
CA ARG A 32 -16.18 37.54 42.30
C ARG A 32 -16.28 36.08 41.87
N ALA A 33 -17.48 35.59 41.57
CA ALA A 33 -17.67 34.22 41.12
C ALA A 33 -16.92 33.94 39.80
N ALA A 34 -16.88 34.91 38.88
CA ALA A 34 -16.11 34.79 37.65
C ALA A 34 -14.59 34.73 37.93
N TRP A 35 -14.07 35.65 38.76
CA TRP A 35 -12.64 35.69 39.11
C TRP A 35 -12.15 34.44 39.85
N LEU A 36 -13.02 33.80 40.65
CA LEU A 36 -12.68 32.57 41.36
C LEU A 36 -12.54 31.35 40.45
N LYS A 37 -13.11 31.38 39.23
CA LYS A 37 -12.98 30.30 38.23
C LYS A 37 -11.67 30.34 37.44
N ILE A 38 -10.86 31.39 37.61
CA ILE A 38 -9.52 31.46 37.01
C ILE A 38 -8.58 30.57 37.85
N GLU A 39 -8.35 29.33 37.42
CA GLU A 39 -7.48 28.34 38.07
C GLU A 39 -5.98 28.62 37.81
N GLY A 40 -5.07 28.06 38.64
CA GLY A 40 -3.62 28.12 38.38
C GLY A 40 -2.92 29.44 38.73
N LYS A 41 -3.49 30.24 39.65
CA LYS A 41 -3.02 31.60 40.00
C LYS A 41 -1.54 31.71 40.41
N ASP A 42 -0.94 30.62 40.91
CA ASP A 42 0.47 30.55 41.35
C ASP A 42 1.43 29.93 40.30
N GLY A 43 0.94 29.58 39.09
CA GLY A 43 1.67 28.75 38.12
C GLY A 43 2.25 29.47 36.89
N TYR A 44 1.91 30.72 36.64
CA TYR A 44 2.36 31.44 35.43
C TYR A 44 3.72 32.07 35.65
N SER A 45 4.76 31.47 35.08
CA SER A 45 6.12 32.04 35.15
C SER A 45 6.27 33.14 34.12
N ILE A 46 6.10 34.40 34.54
CA ILE A 46 6.27 35.60 33.70
C ILE A 46 7.67 36.19 33.92
N ASP A 47 8.39 36.43 32.83
CA ASP A 47 9.64 37.19 32.85
C ASP A 47 9.33 38.69 32.65
N ILE A 48 9.22 39.42 33.77
CA ILE A 48 9.00 40.86 33.77
C ILE A 48 10.20 41.63 33.21
N GLY A 49 11.42 41.11 33.37
CA GLY A 49 12.64 41.73 32.85
C GLY A 49 12.68 41.72 31.32
N ALA A 50 12.25 40.61 30.73
CA ALA A 50 12.16 40.42 29.28
C ALA A 50 10.85 40.95 28.65
N THR A 51 9.92 41.47 29.46
CA THR A 51 8.68 42.12 28.97
C THR A 51 8.96 43.56 28.53
N ASP A 52 8.29 44.03 27.48
CA ASP A 52 8.36 45.41 26.98
C ASP A 52 8.11 46.43 28.09
N ALA A 53 8.91 47.50 28.12
CA ALA A 53 8.90 48.48 29.21
C ALA A 53 7.52 49.12 29.45
N THR A 54 6.73 49.30 28.37
CA THR A 54 5.37 49.86 28.41
C THR A 54 4.35 48.92 29.07
N LEU A 55 4.59 47.60 29.02
CA LEU A 55 3.68 46.58 29.55
C LEU A 55 4.05 46.13 30.97
N ARG A 56 5.30 46.34 31.41
CA ARG A 56 5.78 45.91 32.75
C ARG A 56 4.88 46.35 33.91
N PRO A 57 4.42 47.62 34.01
CA PRO A 57 3.57 48.02 35.13
C PRO A 57 2.23 47.29 35.16
N ALA A 58 1.62 47.05 33.99
CA ALA A 58 0.35 46.34 33.88
C ALA A 58 0.52 44.84 34.17
N ALA A 59 1.58 44.21 33.65
CA ALA A 59 1.91 42.81 33.91
C ALA A 59 2.19 42.55 35.40
N GLN A 60 2.88 43.47 36.09
CA GLN A 60 3.11 43.35 37.53
C GLN A 60 1.80 43.43 38.32
N ARG A 61 0.93 44.42 38.04
CA ARG A 61 -0.37 44.53 38.71
C ARG A 61 -1.28 43.33 38.42
N MET A 62 -1.22 42.76 37.21
CA MET A 62 -1.91 41.51 36.89
C MET A 62 -1.46 40.38 37.82
N LEU A 63 -0.15 40.17 37.99
CA LEU A 63 0.40 39.13 38.87
C LEU A 63 0.02 39.37 40.32
N ASP A 64 0.16 40.60 40.81
CA ASP A 64 -0.18 40.97 42.19
C ASP A 64 -1.66 40.68 42.48
N ARG A 65 -2.55 40.97 41.52
CA ARG A 65 -3.99 40.69 41.63
C ARG A 65 -4.30 39.19 41.61
N LEU A 66 -3.59 38.40 40.80
CA LEU A 66 -3.76 36.94 40.76
C LEU A 66 -3.29 36.28 42.06
N ALA A 67 -2.18 36.75 42.62
CA ALA A 67 -1.62 36.23 43.88
C ALA A 67 -2.40 36.70 45.13
N ALA A 68 -3.09 37.83 45.06
CA ALA A 68 -3.86 38.37 46.18
C ALA A 68 -5.10 37.52 46.51
N ARG A 69 -5.43 37.47 47.82
CA ARG A 69 -6.70 36.89 48.28
C ARG A 69 -7.87 37.65 47.66
N THR A 70 -8.76 36.93 46.97
CA THR A 70 -9.90 37.55 46.26
C THR A 70 -10.85 38.28 47.24
N PRO A 71 -11.11 39.59 47.06
CA PRO A 71 -12.03 40.35 47.91
C PRO A 71 -13.48 39.85 47.83
N ILE A 72 -14.30 40.20 48.83
CA ILE A 72 -15.73 39.81 48.87
C ILE A 72 -16.53 40.40 47.70
N ALA A 73 -16.15 41.57 47.21
CA ALA A 73 -16.75 42.23 46.04
C ALA A 73 -16.11 41.80 44.69
N GLY A 74 -15.05 40.98 44.71
CA GLY A 74 -14.22 40.71 43.53
C GLY A 74 -13.02 41.66 43.42
N PRO A 75 -12.12 41.45 42.44
CA PRO A 75 -10.99 42.34 42.19
C PRO A 75 -11.44 43.74 41.75
N VAL A 76 -10.63 44.76 42.03
CA VAL A 76 -10.84 46.12 41.49
C VAL A 76 -10.56 46.12 39.98
N ALA A 77 -11.31 46.94 39.23
CA ALA A 77 -11.12 47.15 37.80
C ALA A 77 -9.71 47.70 37.50
N ASP A 78 -9.00 47.08 36.54
CA ASP A 78 -7.75 47.59 35.99
C ASP A 78 -7.65 47.15 34.53
N ALA A 79 -8.14 48.00 33.62
CA ALA A 79 -8.26 47.69 32.21
C ALA A 79 -6.93 47.30 31.56
N GLN A 80 -5.82 47.94 31.92
CA GLN A 80 -4.51 47.61 31.37
C GLN A 80 -4.02 46.23 31.84
N ALA A 81 -4.16 45.92 33.12
CA ALA A 81 -3.79 44.62 33.66
C ALA A 81 -4.73 43.51 33.15
N ASP A 82 -6.00 43.80 32.95
CA ASP A 82 -7.01 42.87 32.44
C ASP A 82 -6.83 42.57 30.94
N ALA A 83 -6.38 43.54 30.13
CA ALA A 83 -5.97 43.30 28.75
C ALA A 83 -4.72 42.40 28.65
N VAL A 84 -3.73 42.61 29.52
CA VAL A 84 -2.55 41.72 29.61
C VAL A 84 -2.95 40.31 30.06
N LEU A 85 -3.87 40.20 31.03
CA LEU A 85 -4.42 38.92 31.48
C LEU A 85 -5.13 38.19 30.35
N PHE A 86 -5.90 38.92 29.54
CA PHE A 86 -6.63 38.30 28.44
C PHE A 86 -5.69 37.86 27.32
N ALA A 87 -4.67 38.65 26.98
CA ALA A 87 -3.61 38.25 26.06
C ALA A 87 -2.92 36.95 26.52
N LEU A 88 -2.58 36.85 27.81
CA LEU A 88 -2.03 35.62 28.40
C LEU A 88 -3.02 34.44 28.29
N ALA A 89 -4.28 34.66 28.64
CA ALA A 89 -5.32 33.63 28.64
C ALA A 89 -5.65 33.09 27.23
N MET A 90 -5.48 33.92 26.21
CA MET A 90 -5.61 33.51 24.80
C MET A 90 -4.39 32.70 24.32
N THR A 91 -3.24 32.77 24.99
CA THR A 91 -2.02 32.03 24.61
C THR A 91 -1.77 30.77 25.44
N VAL A 92 -2.09 30.75 26.73
CA VAL A 92 -1.75 29.63 27.64
C VAL A 92 -2.75 28.49 27.52
N GLY A 93 -2.28 27.30 27.13
CA GLY A 93 -3.08 26.07 27.06
C GLY A 93 -2.25 24.79 27.15
N ASP A 94 -2.93 23.65 27.22
CA ASP A 94 -2.31 22.32 27.29
C ASP A 94 -1.66 21.87 25.95
N TYR A 95 -1.16 20.63 25.88
CA TYR A 95 -0.55 20.07 24.66
C TYR A 95 -1.50 20.04 23.45
N HIS A 96 -2.83 20.03 23.69
CA HIS A 96 -3.86 20.08 22.66
C HIS A 96 -4.35 21.51 22.37
N GLY A 97 -3.81 22.50 23.09
CA GLY A 97 -4.19 23.90 22.98
C GLY A 97 -5.53 24.23 23.64
N GLU A 98 -5.99 23.47 24.64
CA GLU A 98 -7.12 23.88 25.48
C GLU A 98 -6.66 24.93 26.50
N THR A 99 -7.26 26.13 26.44
CA THR A 99 -6.98 27.18 27.41
C THR A 99 -7.80 26.95 28.66
N THR A 100 -7.15 26.54 29.74
CA THR A 100 -7.83 26.26 31.01
C THR A 100 -8.46 27.52 31.61
N ILE A 101 -7.93 28.71 31.30
CA ILE A 101 -8.40 29.99 31.84
C ILE A 101 -9.08 30.93 30.83
N GLY A 102 -9.09 30.61 29.53
CA GLY A 102 -9.59 31.53 28.49
C GLY A 102 -11.06 31.94 28.70
N ARG A 103 -11.95 30.96 28.91
CA ARG A 103 -13.38 31.21 29.18
C ARG A 103 -13.60 31.89 30.54
N PRO A 104 -13.01 31.40 31.65
CA PRO A 104 -13.08 32.10 32.93
C PRO A 104 -12.67 33.58 32.88
N VAL A 105 -11.61 33.92 32.14
CA VAL A 105 -11.19 35.31 31.96
C VAL A 105 -12.22 36.10 31.16
N ALA A 106 -12.71 35.58 30.03
CA ALA A 106 -13.74 36.26 29.25
C ALA A 106 -15.03 36.51 30.06
N ASP A 107 -15.50 35.52 30.82
CA ASP A 107 -16.68 35.65 31.68
C ASP A 107 -16.45 36.70 32.79
N TYR A 108 -15.23 36.79 33.34
CA TYR A 108 -14.85 37.85 34.29
C TYR A 108 -14.88 39.22 33.64
N LEU A 109 -14.33 39.38 32.43
CA LEU A 109 -14.34 40.66 31.72
C LEU A 109 -15.76 41.13 31.42
N VAL A 110 -16.65 40.22 31.02
CA VAL A 110 -18.07 40.55 30.82
C VAL A 110 -18.75 40.94 32.13
N ALA A 111 -18.48 40.22 33.24
CA ALA A 111 -19.03 40.58 34.55
C ALA A 111 -18.53 41.94 35.06
N GLN A 112 -17.27 42.28 34.78
CA GLN A 112 -16.60 43.48 35.30
C GLN A 112 -16.89 44.74 34.47
N TYR A 113 -16.91 44.61 33.14
CA TYR A 113 -16.97 45.75 32.22
C TYR A 113 -18.21 45.75 31.32
N GLY A 114 -19.07 44.74 31.42
CA GLY A 114 -20.12 44.47 30.44
C GLY A 114 -19.55 43.94 29.12
N LEU A 115 -20.44 43.59 28.18
CA LEU A 115 -20.04 42.99 26.91
C LEU A 115 -19.21 43.95 26.04
N THR A 116 -19.62 45.22 25.92
CA THR A 116 -18.90 46.23 25.14
C THR A 116 -17.50 46.47 25.69
N GLY A 117 -17.34 46.59 27.01
CA GLY A 117 -16.04 46.71 27.65
C GLY A 117 -15.18 45.45 27.52
N ALA A 118 -15.77 44.25 27.53
CA ALA A 118 -15.03 43.02 27.28
C ALA A 118 -14.51 42.93 25.82
N ILE A 119 -15.25 43.47 24.84
CA ILE A 119 -14.76 43.62 23.46
C ILE A 119 -13.62 44.63 23.39
N ASP A 120 -13.68 45.76 24.11
CA ASP A 120 -12.56 46.70 24.20
C ASP A 120 -11.30 45.99 24.76
N MET A 121 -11.46 45.14 25.76
CA MET A 121 -10.37 44.31 26.32
C MET A 121 -9.83 43.27 25.32
N LEU A 122 -10.69 42.65 24.51
CA LEU A 122 -10.24 41.77 23.41
C LEU A 122 -9.36 42.54 22.41
N LEU A 123 -9.82 43.71 21.99
CA LEU A 123 -9.14 44.53 20.99
C LEU A 123 -7.78 45.03 21.49
N ASP A 124 -7.68 45.38 22.78
CA ASP A 124 -6.40 45.74 23.40
C ASP A 124 -5.49 44.52 23.61
N ALA A 125 -6.03 43.37 24.02
CA ALA A 125 -5.26 42.13 24.14
C ALA A 125 -4.66 41.67 22.79
N LEU A 126 -5.37 41.88 21.68
CA LEU A 126 -4.89 41.54 20.34
C LEU A 126 -3.68 42.37 19.87
N LYS A 127 -3.38 43.49 20.54
CA LYS A 127 -2.19 44.33 20.31
C LYS A 127 -0.96 43.82 21.08
N ILE A 128 -1.12 42.80 21.92
CA ILE A 128 -0.07 42.24 22.76
C ILE A 128 0.33 40.87 22.20
N HIS A 129 1.63 40.69 21.96
CA HIS A 129 2.22 39.39 21.64
C HIS A 129 2.76 38.72 22.91
N VAL A 130 2.47 37.43 23.10
CA VAL A 130 2.91 36.64 24.25
C VAL A 130 3.88 35.58 23.77
N HIS A 131 5.17 35.72 24.09
CA HIS A 131 6.15 34.68 23.81
C HIS A 131 6.07 33.59 24.88
N ALA A 132 6.31 32.33 24.51
CA ALA A 132 6.30 31.19 25.41
C ALA A 132 7.51 30.29 25.16
N ASP A 133 8.56 30.45 25.97
CA ASP A 133 9.81 29.71 25.86
C ASP A 133 9.83 28.56 26.88
N TYR A 134 10.19 27.34 26.46
CA TYR A 134 10.33 26.22 27.40
C TYR A 134 11.74 26.19 28.01
N ASP A 135 11.82 26.44 29.31
CA ASP A 135 13.06 26.30 30.07
C ASP A 135 13.30 24.83 30.41
N ARG A 136 14.29 24.23 29.74
CA ARG A 136 14.67 22.82 29.95
C ARG A 136 15.29 22.56 31.33
N GLN A 137 15.92 23.56 31.97
CA GLN A 137 16.52 23.39 33.29
C GLN A 137 15.45 23.47 34.38
N ALA A 138 14.54 24.43 34.29
CA ALA A 138 13.45 24.60 35.25
C ALA A 138 12.21 23.72 34.95
N GLN A 139 12.21 22.98 33.83
CA GLN A 139 11.11 22.12 33.36
C GLN A 139 9.76 22.86 33.30
N ARG A 140 9.77 24.17 33.01
CA ARG A 140 8.57 25.03 32.99
C ARG A 140 8.59 25.97 31.78
N ARG A 141 7.41 26.45 31.37
CA ARG A 141 7.30 27.51 30.35
C ARG A 141 7.43 28.89 30.99
N LEU A 142 8.27 29.74 30.40
CA LEU A 142 8.42 31.15 30.73
C LEU A 142 7.72 32.00 29.67
N HIS A 143 6.97 33.00 30.12
CA HIS A 143 6.22 33.90 29.26
C HIS A 143 6.70 35.34 29.36
N ARG A 144 6.68 36.08 28.25
CA ARG A 144 6.94 37.53 28.21
C ARG A 144 5.99 38.25 27.25
N PHE A 145 5.74 39.52 27.51
CA PHE A 145 4.82 40.33 26.71
C PHE A 145 5.55 41.36 25.85
N SER A 146 5.10 41.51 24.60
CA SER A 146 5.62 42.47 23.62
C SER A 146 4.47 43.24 22.97
N THR A 147 4.72 44.50 22.62
CA THR A 147 3.84 45.33 21.80
C THR A 147 4.05 45.11 20.29
N HIS A 148 5.12 44.40 19.92
CA HIS A 148 5.41 44.00 18.54
C HIS A 148 4.75 42.66 18.23
N VAL A 149 3.80 42.64 17.29
CA VAL A 149 3.07 41.43 16.88
C VAL A 149 3.79 40.73 15.74
N GLU A 150 4.34 39.55 16.00
CA GLU A 150 5.14 38.76 15.04
C GLU A 150 4.36 37.66 14.32
N GLY A 151 3.09 37.42 14.67
CA GLY A 151 2.32 36.28 14.16
C GLY A 151 0.92 36.14 14.78
N PRO A 152 0.19 35.05 14.52
CA PRO A 152 -1.13 34.80 15.11
C PRO A 152 -1.05 34.73 16.65
N VAL A 153 -2.19 34.85 17.34
CA VAL A 153 -2.27 34.78 18.81
C VAL A 153 -1.56 33.54 19.36
N ARG A 154 -1.79 32.40 18.71
CA ARG A 154 -1.11 31.14 18.96
C ARG A 154 -1.34 30.16 17.81
N GLY A 155 -0.56 29.08 17.82
CA GLY A 155 -0.94 27.84 17.15
C GLY A 155 -1.93 27.02 17.97
N SER A 156 -2.92 26.39 17.31
CA SER A 156 -3.99 25.64 17.98
C SER A 156 -4.43 24.45 17.13
N TRP A 157 -4.71 23.31 17.77
CA TRP A 157 -5.37 22.15 17.11
C TRP A 157 -6.87 22.37 16.88
N ARG A 158 -7.45 23.42 17.46
CA ARG A 158 -8.91 23.71 17.44
C ARG A 158 -9.26 25.03 16.72
N GLY A 159 -8.30 25.63 16.00
CA GLY A 159 -8.49 26.89 15.27
C GLY A 159 -8.40 28.13 16.16
N PRO A 160 -8.73 29.32 15.63
CA PRO A 160 -8.50 30.61 16.30
C PRO A 160 -9.60 31.01 17.29
N ILE A 161 -10.76 30.35 17.32
CA ILE A 161 -11.90 30.72 18.20
C ILE A 161 -12.06 29.66 19.29
N VAL A 162 -11.53 29.90 20.48
CA VAL A 162 -11.31 28.84 21.47
C VAL A 162 -11.29 29.41 22.88
N GLY A 163 -12.02 28.82 23.83
CA GLY A 163 -12.04 29.34 25.20
C GLY A 163 -12.70 30.73 25.28
N GLY A 164 -11.89 31.79 25.39
CA GLY A 164 -12.37 33.16 25.65
C GLY A 164 -13.07 33.79 24.45
N GLU A 165 -12.50 33.65 23.26
CA GLU A 165 -13.08 34.13 21.99
C GLU A 165 -14.41 33.42 21.72
N ALA A 166 -14.49 32.11 22.00
CA ALA A 166 -15.72 31.35 21.87
C ALA A 166 -16.79 31.82 22.88
N ALA A 167 -16.40 32.13 24.12
CA ALA A 167 -17.32 32.67 25.13
C ALA A 167 -17.84 34.05 24.74
N LEU A 168 -16.98 34.97 24.28
CA LEU A 168 -17.41 36.29 23.79
C LEU A 168 -18.37 36.16 22.60
N ARG A 169 -18.16 35.18 21.71
CA ARG A 169 -19.11 34.89 20.63
C ARG A 169 -20.48 34.42 21.16
N GLU A 170 -20.52 33.62 22.22
CA GLU A 170 -21.77 33.22 22.88
C GLU A 170 -22.51 34.43 23.46
N HIS A 171 -21.79 35.32 24.17
CA HIS A 171 -22.36 36.56 24.71
C HIS A 171 -22.87 37.49 23.60
N LEU A 172 -22.12 37.68 22.50
CA LEU A 172 -22.55 38.46 21.33
C LEU A 172 -23.81 37.88 20.65
N ALA A 173 -23.90 36.55 20.57
CA ALA A 173 -25.07 35.88 20.01
C ALA A 173 -26.33 36.08 20.86
N ALA A 174 -26.19 36.18 22.19
CA ALA A 174 -27.28 36.41 23.14
C ALA A 174 -27.55 37.89 23.46
N ALA A 175 -26.73 38.81 22.94
CA ALA A 175 -26.79 40.23 23.26
C ALA A 175 -28.05 40.92 22.72
N SER A 176 -28.48 41.98 23.43
CA SER A 176 -29.50 42.90 22.92
C SER A 176 -29.04 43.53 21.60
N GLU A 177 -29.98 43.96 20.76
CA GLU A 177 -29.63 44.61 19.48
C GLU A 177 -28.73 45.84 19.69
N ALA A 178 -29.00 46.63 20.73
CA ALA A 178 -28.22 47.82 21.06
C ALA A 178 -26.77 47.47 21.49
N ASP A 179 -26.60 46.50 22.38
CA ASP A 179 -25.27 46.09 22.85
C ASP A 179 -24.48 45.40 21.74
N TRP A 180 -25.15 44.59 20.91
CA TRP A 180 -24.54 43.92 19.76
C TRP A 180 -24.04 44.94 18.74
N GLN A 181 -24.88 45.89 18.32
CA GLN A 181 -24.47 46.93 17.36
C GLN A 181 -23.31 47.77 17.92
N ALA A 182 -23.36 48.11 19.21
CA ALA A 182 -22.27 48.83 19.87
C ALA A 182 -20.94 48.04 19.89
N CYS A 183 -20.99 46.71 19.88
CA CYS A 183 -19.80 45.85 19.74
C CYS A 183 -19.33 45.74 18.28
N VAL A 184 -20.26 45.67 17.32
CA VAL A 184 -19.94 45.70 15.88
C VAL A 184 -19.18 46.98 15.54
N ASP A 185 -19.71 48.14 15.93
CA ASP A 185 -19.12 49.45 15.66
C ASP A 185 -17.69 49.55 16.25
N ARG A 186 -17.47 49.03 17.46
CA ARG A 186 -16.15 48.97 18.10
C ARG A 186 -15.17 48.10 17.33
N ILE A 187 -15.60 46.90 16.93
CA ILE A 187 -14.76 45.97 16.16
C ILE A 187 -14.39 46.61 14.82
N GLU A 188 -15.36 47.13 14.07
CA GLU A 188 -15.12 47.75 12.76
C GLU A 188 -14.16 48.95 12.86
N ALA A 189 -14.33 49.82 13.86
CA ALA A 189 -13.46 50.97 14.07
C ALA A 189 -12.03 50.57 14.46
N ALA A 190 -11.84 49.45 15.17
CA ALA A 190 -10.54 49.02 15.67
C ALA A 190 -9.74 48.18 14.66
N LEU A 191 -10.39 47.51 13.69
CA LEU A 191 -9.72 46.62 12.73
C LEU A 191 -8.50 47.25 12.02
N PRO A 192 -8.55 48.50 11.51
CA PRO A 192 -7.39 49.10 10.83
C PRO A 192 -6.17 49.32 11.74
N ALA A 193 -6.39 49.42 13.06
CA ALA A 193 -5.32 49.61 14.04
C ALA A 193 -4.69 48.29 14.53
N LEU A 194 -5.29 47.13 14.20
CA LEU A 194 -4.76 45.82 14.53
C LEU A 194 -3.79 45.34 13.45
N HIS A 195 -2.78 44.57 13.86
CA HIS A 195 -1.87 43.90 12.93
C HIS A 195 -2.68 42.98 11.96
N PRO A 196 -2.34 42.89 10.65
CA PRO A 196 -3.09 42.11 9.66
C PRO A 196 -3.46 40.68 10.08
N THR A 197 -2.54 39.92 10.69
CA THR A 197 -2.84 38.56 11.20
C THR A 197 -3.85 38.51 12.35
N ARG A 198 -4.09 39.62 13.06
CA ARG A 198 -5.03 39.67 14.20
C ARG A 198 -6.43 40.12 13.81
N GLN A 199 -6.58 40.82 12.69
CA GLN A 199 -7.85 41.35 12.19
C GLN A 199 -8.95 40.28 11.97
N PRO A 200 -8.66 39.05 11.49
CA PRO A 200 -9.70 38.04 11.30
C PRO A 200 -10.39 37.58 12.60
N ILE A 201 -9.72 37.62 13.75
CA ILE A 201 -10.24 37.08 15.01
C ILE A 201 -11.52 37.78 15.47
N PRO A 202 -11.55 39.12 15.64
CA PRO A 202 -12.78 39.81 16.05
C PRO A 202 -13.88 39.72 14.97
N ALA A 203 -13.52 39.67 13.68
CA ALA A 203 -14.50 39.48 12.61
C ALA A 203 -15.18 38.09 12.65
N LEU A 204 -14.47 37.04 13.05
CA LEU A 204 -15.04 35.70 13.26
C LEU A 204 -16.07 35.64 14.40
N LEU A 205 -16.11 36.63 15.30
CA LEU A 205 -17.11 36.70 16.36
C LEU A 205 -18.46 37.21 15.85
N LEU A 206 -18.50 37.78 14.64
CA LEU A 206 -19.67 38.44 14.05
C LEU A 206 -20.15 37.70 12.78
N PRO A 207 -20.67 36.46 12.89
CA PRO A 207 -21.16 35.72 11.73
C PRO A 207 -22.34 36.42 11.03
N ASP A 208 -23.06 37.28 11.74
CA ASP A 208 -24.21 38.05 11.25
C ASP A 208 -23.80 39.27 10.39
N VAL A 209 -22.51 39.60 10.31
CA VAL A 209 -21.95 40.68 9.46
C VAL A 209 -20.95 40.11 8.45
N PRO A 210 -21.38 39.23 7.52
CA PRO A 210 -20.47 38.53 6.61
C PRO A 210 -19.70 39.48 5.66
N GLN A 211 -20.24 40.68 5.41
CA GLN A 211 -19.59 41.71 4.60
C GLN A 211 -18.24 42.14 5.17
N LEU A 212 -18.11 42.14 6.51
CA LEU A 212 -16.85 42.44 7.18
C LEU A 212 -15.78 41.39 6.85
N SER A 213 -16.16 40.11 6.88
CA SER A 213 -15.26 39.00 6.52
C SER A 213 -14.91 39.04 5.03
N ASN A 214 -15.89 39.29 4.15
CA ASN A 214 -15.67 39.42 2.71
C ASN A 214 -14.69 40.56 2.38
N ALA A 215 -14.87 41.73 3.02
CA ALA A 215 -14.00 42.89 2.83
C ALA A 215 -12.58 42.65 3.34
N LEU A 216 -12.42 42.00 4.50
CA LEU A 216 -11.12 41.65 5.06
C LEU A 216 -10.35 40.68 4.15
N VAL A 217 -11.01 39.63 3.64
CA VAL A 217 -10.37 38.69 2.71
C VAL A 217 -9.87 39.43 1.47
N ARG A 218 -10.73 40.23 0.81
CA ARG A 218 -10.36 40.96 -0.41
C ARG A 218 -9.20 41.93 -0.18
N ARG A 219 -9.21 42.67 0.92
CA ARG A 219 -8.16 43.66 1.23
C ARG A 219 -6.84 42.99 1.58
N LEU A 220 -6.85 42.06 2.52
CA LEU A 220 -5.62 41.43 3.03
C LEU A 220 -5.03 40.41 2.05
N SER A 221 -5.82 39.82 1.15
CA SER A 221 -5.28 38.94 0.10
C SER A 221 -4.52 39.67 -1.00
N ALA A 222 -4.65 41.01 -1.07
CA ALA A 222 -3.91 41.83 -2.01
C ALA A 222 -2.52 42.25 -1.47
N GLU A 223 -2.23 41.98 -0.20
CA GLU A 223 -0.94 42.28 0.43
C GLU A 223 0.12 41.21 0.05
N PRO A 224 1.41 41.56 -0.04
CA PRO A 224 2.47 40.60 -0.38
C PRO A 224 2.61 39.46 0.64
N ASP A 225 2.36 39.74 1.92
CA ASP A 225 2.40 38.76 3.01
C ASP A 225 0.97 38.47 3.47
N VAL A 226 0.33 37.51 2.80
CA VAL A 226 -1.07 37.16 3.05
C VAL A 226 -1.21 36.44 4.39
N PRO A 227 -1.96 36.99 5.37
CA PRO A 227 -2.05 36.38 6.68
C PRO A 227 -2.73 35.01 6.63
N GLU A 228 -2.09 33.98 7.20
CA GLU A 228 -2.64 32.63 7.24
C GLU A 228 -4.01 32.55 7.95
N THR A 229 -4.28 33.51 8.84
CA THR A 229 -5.53 33.62 9.61
C THR A 229 -6.74 33.92 8.74
N LEU A 230 -6.56 34.41 7.51
CA LEU A 230 -7.64 34.58 6.53
C LEU A 230 -8.31 33.26 6.15
N HIS A 231 -7.60 32.13 6.25
CA HIS A 231 -8.17 30.81 6.00
C HIS A 231 -9.46 30.57 6.81
N TRP A 232 -9.49 31.05 8.06
CA TRP A 232 -10.62 30.86 8.97
C TRP A 232 -11.87 31.64 8.59
N MET A 233 -11.76 32.64 7.70
CA MET A 233 -12.90 33.41 7.20
C MET A 233 -13.90 32.56 6.43
N LEU A 234 -13.54 31.32 6.04
CA LEU A 234 -14.49 30.31 5.54
C LEU A 234 -15.70 30.11 6.47
N LEU A 235 -15.55 30.39 7.77
CA LEU A 235 -16.63 30.30 8.76
C LEU A 235 -17.75 31.33 8.50
N THR A 236 -17.40 32.56 8.09
CA THR A 236 -18.29 33.73 8.08
C THR A 236 -18.43 34.41 6.72
N ALA A 237 -17.44 34.30 5.83
CA ALA A 237 -17.48 34.88 4.48
C ALA A 237 -18.52 34.18 3.60
N THR A 238 -19.33 34.96 2.88
CA THR A 238 -20.43 34.48 2.02
C THR A 238 -20.22 34.76 0.54
N ASP A 239 -19.26 35.62 0.19
CA ASP A 239 -18.93 35.95 -1.20
C ASP A 239 -18.11 34.80 -1.84
N PRO A 240 -18.52 34.26 -3.01
CA PRO A 240 -17.84 33.12 -3.64
C PRO A 240 -16.34 33.36 -3.90
N ASP A 241 -15.95 34.57 -4.31
CA ASP A 241 -14.54 34.90 -4.57
C ASP A 241 -13.75 34.95 -3.27
N ALA A 242 -14.30 35.55 -2.20
CA ALA A 242 -13.68 35.55 -0.88
C ALA A 242 -13.52 34.12 -0.32
N ILE A 243 -14.53 33.26 -0.45
CA ILE A 243 -14.47 31.84 -0.06
C ILE A 243 -13.36 31.13 -0.86
N ALA A 244 -13.29 31.37 -2.17
CA ALA A 244 -12.30 30.76 -3.03
C ALA A 244 -10.87 31.18 -2.67
N VAL A 245 -10.65 32.44 -2.28
CA VAL A 245 -9.36 32.95 -1.80
C VAL A 245 -9.01 32.34 -0.44
N ALA A 246 -9.89 32.46 0.55
CA ALA A 246 -9.65 31.94 1.90
C ALA A 246 -9.35 30.44 1.90
N GLY A 247 -10.06 29.67 1.08
CA GLY A 247 -9.84 28.22 0.92
C GLY A 247 -8.59 27.82 0.14
N ARG A 248 -7.74 28.74 -0.31
CA ARG A 248 -6.40 28.40 -0.89
C ARG A 248 -5.26 28.64 0.11
N ILE A 249 -5.54 29.39 1.18
CA ILE A 249 -4.55 29.77 2.19
C ILE A 249 -4.30 28.57 3.11
N ARG A 250 -3.03 28.27 3.39
CA ARG A 250 -2.62 27.20 4.31
C ARG A 250 -2.31 27.75 5.71
N PRO A 251 -3.01 27.30 6.76
CA PRO A 251 -2.79 27.73 8.14
C PRO A 251 -1.65 26.94 8.81
N ASN A 252 -0.39 27.29 8.52
CA ASN A 252 0.80 26.58 8.98
C ASN A 252 0.97 26.55 10.49
N SER A 253 0.53 27.59 11.21
CA SER A 253 0.63 27.60 12.68
C SER A 253 -0.43 26.73 13.37
N TYR A 254 -1.40 26.14 12.64
CA TYR A 254 -2.51 25.39 13.20
C TYR A 254 -2.38 23.90 12.92
N GLY A 255 -2.79 23.06 13.87
CA GLY A 255 -2.64 21.60 13.75
C GLY A 255 -3.56 20.95 12.70
N ARG A 256 -4.58 21.68 12.22
CA ARG A 256 -5.53 21.26 11.18
C ARG A 256 -6.02 22.48 10.38
N GLU A 257 -6.45 22.24 9.15
CA GLU A 257 -7.21 23.19 8.33
C GLU A 257 -8.69 23.23 8.74
N PHE A 258 -9.44 24.21 8.23
CA PHE A 258 -10.88 24.42 8.46
C PHE A 258 -11.69 23.13 8.32
N TRP A 259 -11.46 22.37 7.24
CA TRP A 259 -12.22 21.17 6.91
C TRP A 259 -11.97 19.99 7.85
N GLY A 260 -10.87 20.04 8.61
CA GLY A 260 -10.52 19.05 9.63
C GLY A 260 -11.06 19.39 11.02
N MET A 261 -11.93 20.40 11.15
CA MET A 261 -12.42 20.90 12.44
C MET A 261 -13.95 20.78 12.53
N SER A 262 -14.42 19.83 13.34
CA SER A 262 -15.85 19.50 13.37
C SER A 262 -16.72 20.68 13.80
N ARG A 263 -16.28 21.49 14.78
CA ARG A 263 -17.00 22.70 15.21
C ARG A 263 -17.12 23.74 14.09
N MET A 264 -16.08 23.95 13.28
CA MET A 264 -16.11 24.90 12.16
C MET A 264 -17.07 24.44 11.07
N VAL A 265 -16.90 23.18 10.65
CA VAL A 265 -17.73 22.52 9.64
C VAL A 265 -19.20 22.46 10.06
N ALA A 266 -19.47 22.06 11.30
CA ALA A 266 -20.82 21.99 11.86
C ALA A 266 -21.49 23.37 11.89
N THR A 267 -20.73 24.42 12.20
CA THR A 267 -21.24 25.80 12.18
C THR A 267 -21.65 26.20 10.78
N VAL A 268 -20.79 26.05 9.77
CA VAL A 268 -21.12 26.43 8.38
C VAL A 268 -22.29 25.61 7.85
N LEU A 269 -22.34 24.31 8.13
CA LEU A 269 -23.47 23.46 7.74
C LEU A 269 -24.79 23.90 8.37
N ARG A 270 -24.78 24.27 9.67
CA ARG A 270 -25.98 24.76 10.37
C ARG A 270 -26.43 26.13 9.84
N GLU A 271 -25.49 27.04 9.59
CA GLU A 271 -25.79 28.40 9.13
C GLU A 271 -26.29 28.46 7.69
N ARG A 272 -25.68 27.67 6.80
CA ARG A 272 -25.87 27.80 5.34
C ARG A 272 -26.70 26.69 4.72
N GLY A 273 -26.97 25.60 5.43
CA GLY A 273 -27.69 24.47 4.87
C GLY A 273 -27.00 23.93 3.62
N SER A 274 -27.70 23.73 2.49
CA SER A 274 -27.06 23.17 1.28
C SER A 274 -25.99 24.08 0.69
N ALA A 275 -26.09 25.40 0.91
CA ALA A 275 -25.09 26.37 0.47
C ALA A 275 -23.75 26.24 1.22
N ALA A 276 -23.67 25.41 2.26
CA ALA A 276 -22.40 25.02 2.87
C ALA A 276 -21.48 24.28 1.87
N PHE A 277 -22.03 23.70 0.79
CA PHE A 277 -21.26 23.02 -0.24
C PHE A 277 -20.09 23.86 -0.77
N ASP A 278 -20.31 25.15 -1.05
CA ASP A 278 -19.30 26.06 -1.61
C ASP A 278 -18.04 26.19 -0.75
N VAL A 279 -18.19 25.99 0.57
CA VAL A 279 -17.08 25.96 1.53
C VAL A 279 -16.50 24.56 1.67
N LEU A 280 -17.36 23.54 1.72
CA LEU A 280 -16.98 22.18 2.11
C LEU A 280 -16.38 21.34 0.97
N GLU A 281 -16.69 21.65 -0.30
CA GLU A 281 -16.27 20.83 -1.46
C GLU A 281 -14.76 20.55 -1.47
N ARG A 282 -13.93 21.58 -1.26
CA ARG A 282 -12.46 21.46 -1.25
C ARG A 282 -11.95 20.54 -0.14
N GLY A 283 -12.71 20.41 0.93
CA GLY A 283 -12.41 19.56 2.07
C GLY A 283 -13.00 18.17 2.00
N ALA A 284 -13.58 17.72 0.89
CA ALA A 284 -14.33 16.46 0.83
C ALA A 284 -13.56 15.23 1.33
N ALA A 285 -12.22 15.24 1.20
CA ALA A 285 -11.35 14.17 1.69
C ALA A 285 -11.09 14.21 3.21
N ALA A 286 -11.27 15.36 3.86
CA ALA A 286 -11.17 15.51 5.30
C ALA A 286 -12.40 14.90 5.99
N ASP A 287 -12.19 14.29 7.16
CA ASP A 287 -13.21 13.49 7.81
C ASP A 287 -14.46 14.29 8.18
N GLU A 288 -14.25 15.45 8.80
CA GLU A 288 -15.30 16.31 9.32
C GLU A 288 -16.10 16.96 8.19
N ALA A 289 -15.43 17.53 7.18
CA ALA A 289 -16.09 18.08 6.00
C ALA A 289 -16.81 17.02 5.16
N GLY A 290 -16.24 15.82 5.03
CA GLY A 290 -16.90 14.69 4.38
C GLY A 290 -18.20 14.27 5.08
N ASP A 291 -18.20 14.20 6.42
CA ASP A 291 -19.40 13.87 7.19
C ASP A 291 -20.50 14.94 7.01
N ALA A 292 -20.11 16.21 6.90
CA ALA A 292 -21.03 17.31 6.61
C ALA A 292 -21.57 17.28 5.17
N LEU A 293 -20.74 16.98 4.17
CA LEU A 293 -21.21 16.78 2.80
C LEU A 293 -22.20 15.60 2.70
N ALA A 294 -22.02 14.54 3.48
CA ALA A 294 -22.95 13.41 3.54
C ALA A 294 -24.31 13.76 4.19
N ALA A 295 -24.42 14.94 4.81
CA ALA A 295 -25.66 15.51 5.29
C ALA A 295 -26.41 16.34 4.24
N ILE A 296 -25.77 16.70 3.12
CA ILE A 296 -26.34 17.53 2.03
C ILE A 296 -26.81 16.62 0.88
N GLY A 297 -28.11 16.68 0.56
CA GLY A 297 -28.77 15.85 -0.44
C GLY A 297 -28.81 16.43 -1.85
N THR A 298 -27.75 17.14 -2.26
CA THR A 298 -27.62 17.66 -3.64
C THR A 298 -26.73 16.74 -4.48
N PRO A 299 -26.94 16.66 -5.81
CA PRO A 299 -26.07 15.88 -6.68
C PRO A 299 -24.59 16.30 -6.58
N ASP A 300 -24.31 17.59 -6.40
CA ASP A 300 -22.94 18.10 -6.32
C ASP A 300 -22.22 17.66 -5.03
N ALA A 301 -22.92 17.64 -3.89
CA ALA A 301 -22.36 17.13 -2.64
C ALA A 301 -22.06 15.62 -2.73
N VAL A 302 -22.96 14.84 -3.34
CA VAL A 302 -22.72 13.42 -3.59
C VAL A 302 -21.55 13.22 -4.56
N ALA A 303 -21.45 14.05 -5.61
CA ALA A 303 -20.36 13.98 -6.56
C ALA A 303 -19.00 14.31 -5.91
N ALA A 304 -18.95 15.30 -5.01
CA ALA A 304 -17.73 15.63 -4.25
C ALA A 304 -17.26 14.45 -3.39
N LEU A 305 -18.18 13.78 -2.68
CA LEU A 305 -17.88 12.56 -1.92
C LEU A 305 -17.42 11.41 -2.83
N ALA A 306 -18.08 11.24 -3.97
CA ALA A 306 -17.73 10.19 -4.93
C ALA A 306 -16.32 10.36 -5.51
N LYS A 307 -15.90 11.59 -5.80
CA LYS A 307 -14.55 11.92 -6.30
C LYS A 307 -13.42 11.55 -5.33
N VAL A 308 -13.71 11.49 -4.03
CA VAL A 308 -12.71 11.16 -2.98
C VAL A 308 -12.88 9.75 -2.40
N ALA A 309 -13.93 9.02 -2.81
CA ALA A 309 -14.32 7.75 -2.21
C ALA A 309 -13.23 6.67 -2.31
N SER A 310 -12.40 6.67 -3.36
CA SER A 310 -11.29 5.74 -3.51
C SER A 310 -10.10 6.04 -2.59
N GLY A 311 -10.03 7.23 -1.99
CA GLY A 311 -8.90 7.67 -1.17
C GLY A 311 -8.82 7.01 0.21
N SER A 312 -9.94 6.60 0.81
CA SER A 312 -9.95 5.93 2.12
C SER A 312 -11.24 5.16 2.39
N LYS A 313 -11.19 4.18 3.31
CA LYS A 313 -12.39 3.47 3.78
C LYS A 313 -13.43 4.41 4.41
N GLY A 314 -12.99 5.46 5.08
CA GLY A 314 -13.87 6.48 5.66
C GLY A 314 -14.60 7.28 4.59
N ALA A 315 -13.89 7.69 3.53
CA ALA A 315 -14.49 8.40 2.39
C ALA A 315 -15.54 7.54 1.67
N LEU A 316 -15.23 6.27 1.42
CA LEU A 316 -16.20 5.33 0.82
C LEU A 316 -17.44 5.15 1.70
N ALA A 317 -17.27 4.99 3.02
CA ALA A 317 -18.39 4.84 3.95
C ALA A 317 -19.32 6.07 3.95
N ARG A 318 -18.77 7.29 3.82
CA ARG A 318 -19.55 8.53 3.70
C ARG A 318 -20.31 8.60 2.38
N LEU A 319 -19.69 8.17 1.28
CA LEU A 319 -20.41 8.03 0.01
C LEU A 319 -21.58 7.07 0.17
N SER A 320 -21.35 5.85 0.68
CA SER A 320 -22.42 4.86 0.91
C SER A 320 -23.56 5.43 1.76
N LEU A 321 -23.22 6.07 2.88
CA LEU A 321 -24.19 6.75 3.75
C LEU A 321 -25.00 7.82 3.01
N SER A 322 -24.33 8.62 2.17
CA SER A 322 -24.96 9.67 1.37
C SER A 322 -25.90 9.09 0.31
N LEU A 323 -25.49 8.02 -0.39
CA LEU A 323 -26.30 7.33 -1.39
C LEU A 323 -27.56 6.68 -0.78
N ASP A 324 -27.44 6.11 0.43
CA ASP A 324 -28.58 5.53 1.13
C ASP A 324 -29.57 6.58 1.63
N ARG A 325 -29.08 7.76 2.02
CA ARG A 325 -29.92 8.90 2.42
C ARG A 325 -30.56 9.59 1.22
N TRP A 326 -29.82 9.73 0.13
CA TRP A 326 -30.15 10.58 -1.01
C TRP A 326 -30.05 9.82 -2.35
N PRO A 327 -30.85 8.74 -2.55
CA PRO A 327 -30.68 7.84 -3.69
C PRO A 327 -30.91 8.51 -5.04
N LEU A 328 -31.82 9.49 -5.13
CA LEU A 328 -32.09 10.23 -6.36
C LEU A 328 -30.93 11.16 -6.76
N ALA A 329 -30.38 11.91 -5.80
CA ALA A 329 -29.19 12.73 -6.01
C ALA A 329 -27.97 11.86 -6.35
N GLY A 330 -27.87 10.70 -5.70
CA GLY A 330 -26.87 9.67 -5.99
C GLY A 330 -26.93 9.16 -7.42
N MET A 331 -28.11 8.82 -7.94
CA MET A 331 -28.23 8.37 -9.33
C MET A 331 -27.72 9.42 -10.32
N VAL A 332 -28.10 10.69 -10.15
CA VAL A 332 -27.65 11.80 -11.01
C VAL A 332 -26.14 12.05 -10.90
N ALA A 333 -25.61 12.08 -9.68
CA ALA A 333 -24.19 12.34 -9.43
C ALA A 333 -23.31 11.21 -10.00
N LEU A 334 -23.66 9.96 -9.68
CA LEU A 334 -22.88 8.80 -10.10
C LEU A 334 -22.98 8.58 -11.60
N SER A 335 -24.14 8.77 -12.24
CA SER A 335 -24.27 8.61 -13.70
C SER A 335 -23.39 9.60 -14.47
N ARG A 336 -23.30 10.86 -14.01
CA ARG A 336 -22.42 11.87 -14.61
C ARG A 336 -20.94 11.50 -14.44
N LEU A 337 -20.54 11.05 -13.25
CA LEU A 337 -19.15 10.65 -12.99
C LEU A 337 -18.75 9.38 -13.75
N VAL A 338 -19.62 8.38 -13.80
CA VAL A 338 -19.39 7.15 -14.57
C VAL A 338 -19.31 7.46 -16.07
N ALA A 339 -20.15 8.37 -16.58
CA ALA A 339 -20.13 8.79 -17.98
C ALA A 339 -18.87 9.59 -18.35
N ALA A 340 -18.38 10.44 -17.43
CA ALA A 340 -17.11 11.14 -17.60
C ALA A 340 -15.89 10.19 -17.63
N GLY A 341 -16.05 8.96 -17.16
CA GLY A 341 -15.00 7.96 -17.10
C GLY A 341 -13.95 8.27 -16.02
N GLY A 342 -12.74 7.71 -16.19
CA GLY A 342 -11.64 7.86 -15.24
C GLY A 342 -11.47 6.68 -14.29
N LYS A 343 -10.47 6.77 -13.42
CA LYS A 343 -10.04 5.67 -12.53
C LYS A 343 -11.14 5.19 -11.57
N ASP A 344 -12.05 6.08 -11.17
CA ASP A 344 -13.09 5.81 -10.18
C ASP A 344 -14.43 5.39 -10.81
N ALA A 345 -14.56 5.40 -12.15
CA ALA A 345 -15.81 5.01 -12.82
C ALA A 345 -16.19 3.54 -12.52
N GLY A 346 -15.19 2.66 -12.39
CA GLY A 346 -15.38 1.29 -11.90
C GLY A 346 -16.03 1.28 -10.52
N LEU A 347 -15.41 1.97 -9.55
CA LEU A 347 -15.89 2.13 -8.16
C LEU A 347 -17.35 2.58 -8.04
N LEU A 348 -17.76 3.52 -8.88
CA LEU A 348 -19.08 4.13 -8.79
C LEU A 348 -20.17 3.30 -9.50
N THR A 349 -19.80 2.46 -10.47
CA THR A 349 -20.76 1.74 -11.31
C THR A 349 -21.63 0.75 -10.52
N PRO A 350 -21.11 -0.09 -9.60
CA PRO A 350 -21.97 -0.97 -8.79
C PRO A 350 -22.90 -0.20 -7.87
N SER A 351 -22.45 0.91 -7.30
CA SER A 351 -23.28 1.78 -6.45
C SER A 351 -24.46 2.36 -7.25
N LEU A 352 -24.20 2.83 -8.47
CA LEU A 352 -25.25 3.28 -9.39
C LEU A 352 -26.18 2.13 -9.77
N THR A 353 -25.65 0.96 -10.10
CA THR A 353 -26.43 -0.24 -10.47
C THR A 353 -27.35 -0.68 -9.34
N ARG A 354 -26.85 -0.66 -8.10
CA ARG A 354 -27.63 -0.93 -6.88
C ARG A 354 -28.79 0.05 -6.74
N LEU A 355 -28.52 1.36 -6.91
CA LEU A 355 -29.56 2.39 -6.84
C LEU A 355 -30.60 2.23 -7.95
N LEU A 356 -30.17 1.97 -9.19
CA LEU A 356 -31.05 1.74 -10.34
C LEU A 356 -31.95 0.54 -10.12
N ARG A 357 -31.43 -0.56 -9.52
CA ARG A 357 -32.24 -1.73 -9.16
C ARG A 357 -33.26 -1.42 -8.06
N ALA A 358 -32.85 -0.68 -7.03
CA ALA A 358 -33.72 -0.37 -5.89
C ALA A 358 -34.78 0.70 -6.20
N HIS A 359 -34.50 1.60 -7.16
CA HIS A 359 -35.30 2.79 -7.43
C HIS A 359 -35.68 2.95 -8.91
N THR A 360 -35.79 1.86 -9.66
CA THR A 360 -36.07 1.87 -11.12
C THR A 360 -37.27 2.74 -11.50
N ALA A 361 -38.34 2.71 -10.70
CA ALA A 361 -39.55 3.50 -10.93
C ALA A 361 -39.33 5.03 -10.92
N HIS A 362 -38.22 5.53 -10.39
CA HIS A 362 -37.93 6.96 -10.31
C HIS A 362 -37.04 7.45 -11.46
N VAL A 363 -36.49 6.55 -12.29
CA VAL A 363 -35.51 6.89 -13.34
C VAL A 363 -36.07 7.88 -14.37
N ASP A 364 -37.32 7.69 -14.81
CA ASP A 364 -37.93 8.60 -15.80
C ASP A 364 -38.09 10.03 -15.26
N GLY A 365 -38.33 10.18 -13.96
CA GLY A 365 -38.39 11.49 -13.30
C GLY A 365 -37.04 12.21 -13.20
N LEU A 366 -35.92 11.49 -13.36
CA LEU A 366 -34.57 12.06 -13.30
C LEU A 366 -34.08 12.60 -14.64
N ARG A 367 -34.74 12.27 -15.76
CA ARG A 367 -34.32 12.68 -17.12
C ARG A 367 -33.99 14.17 -17.26
N PRO A 368 -34.75 15.13 -16.67
CA PRO A 368 -34.39 16.56 -16.75
C PRO A 368 -33.07 16.93 -16.08
N TRP A 369 -32.55 16.07 -15.20
CA TRP A 369 -31.31 16.28 -14.44
C TRP A 369 -30.13 15.54 -15.05
N LEU A 370 -30.32 14.78 -16.13
CA LEU A 370 -29.31 13.95 -16.77
C LEU A 370 -28.90 14.57 -18.11
N ASP A 371 -27.59 14.65 -18.35
CA ASP A 371 -27.08 14.90 -19.69
C ASP A 371 -27.07 13.61 -20.54
N ALA A 372 -26.88 13.74 -21.85
CA ALA A 372 -26.93 12.61 -22.76
C ALA A 372 -25.93 11.47 -22.40
N PRO A 373 -24.67 11.76 -21.99
CA PRO A 373 -23.75 10.73 -21.53
C PRO A 373 -24.24 10.00 -20.27
N ALA A 374 -24.74 10.72 -19.26
CA ALA A 374 -25.28 10.11 -18.05
C ALA A 374 -26.51 9.22 -18.33
N GLN A 375 -27.39 9.66 -19.24
CA GLN A 375 -28.55 8.89 -19.67
C GLN A 375 -28.13 7.56 -20.32
N ALA A 376 -27.14 7.59 -21.23
CA ALA A 376 -26.64 6.39 -21.90
C ALA A 376 -26.04 5.36 -20.93
N VAL A 377 -25.38 5.82 -19.85
CA VAL A 377 -24.88 4.95 -18.78
C VAL A 377 -26.04 4.25 -18.06
N ILE A 378 -27.07 4.99 -17.68
CA ILE A 378 -28.25 4.42 -17.01
C ILE A 378 -28.93 3.39 -17.91
N ASP A 379 -29.16 3.71 -19.17
CA ASP A 379 -29.82 2.82 -20.13
C ASP A 379 -29.02 1.52 -20.33
N LYS A 380 -27.68 1.62 -20.44
CA LYS A 380 -26.78 0.46 -20.53
C LYS A 380 -26.87 -0.44 -19.28
N LEU A 381 -26.87 0.15 -18.08
CA LEU A 381 -26.95 -0.61 -16.83
C LEU A 381 -28.32 -1.27 -16.63
N LEU A 382 -29.40 -0.59 -17.04
CA LEU A 382 -30.74 -1.17 -17.04
C LEU A 382 -30.83 -2.37 -18.01
N ALA A 383 -30.20 -2.29 -19.18
CA ALA A 383 -30.12 -3.42 -20.12
C ALA A 383 -29.38 -4.63 -19.53
N LEU A 384 -28.28 -4.41 -18.81
CA LEU A 384 -27.57 -5.48 -18.10
C LEU A 384 -28.43 -6.11 -17.01
N LEU A 385 -29.17 -5.29 -16.25
CA LEU A 385 -30.07 -5.76 -15.19
C LEU A 385 -31.25 -6.58 -15.71
N ALA A 386 -31.65 -6.41 -16.98
CA ALA A 386 -32.70 -7.20 -17.61
C ALA A 386 -32.27 -8.65 -17.91
N GLY A 387 -30.95 -8.93 -17.99
CA GLY A 387 -30.40 -10.26 -18.24
C GLY A 387 -30.51 -10.75 -19.70
N PRO A 388 -29.88 -11.90 -20.03
CA PRO A 388 -29.98 -12.50 -21.36
C PRO A 388 -31.36 -13.11 -21.61
N ALA A 389 -31.81 -13.12 -22.87
CA ALA A 389 -33.11 -13.65 -23.26
C ALA A 389 -33.24 -15.19 -23.14
N GLU A 390 -32.12 -15.92 -23.19
CA GLU A 390 -32.07 -17.38 -23.10
C GLU A 390 -30.95 -17.83 -22.14
N VAL A 391 -31.27 -18.77 -21.24
CA VAL A 391 -30.34 -19.38 -20.27
C VAL A 391 -30.38 -20.90 -20.37
N ALA A 392 -29.29 -21.56 -19.97
CA ALA A 392 -29.19 -23.02 -19.97
C ALA A 392 -30.17 -23.67 -18.98
N SER A 393 -30.76 -24.81 -19.38
CA SER A 393 -31.57 -25.66 -18.51
C SER A 393 -30.70 -26.55 -17.61
N ALA A 394 -31.29 -27.14 -16.56
CA ALA A 394 -30.55 -27.96 -15.60
C ALA A 394 -29.84 -29.19 -16.22
N GLU A 395 -30.38 -29.76 -17.30
CA GLU A 395 -29.80 -30.91 -18.01
C GLU A 395 -28.57 -30.52 -18.86
N GLU A 396 -28.45 -29.25 -19.23
CA GLU A 396 -27.34 -28.72 -20.03
C GLU A 396 -26.18 -28.24 -19.16
N LEU A 397 -26.38 -28.14 -17.85
CA LEU A 397 -25.37 -27.70 -16.89
C LEU A 397 -24.42 -28.86 -16.52
N PRO A 398 -23.13 -28.59 -16.29
CA PRO A 398 -22.25 -29.59 -15.70
C PRO A 398 -22.74 -29.99 -14.30
N GLY A 399 -22.54 -31.25 -13.91
CA GLY A 399 -23.09 -31.81 -12.67
C GLY A 399 -22.77 -31.01 -11.41
N VAL A 400 -21.58 -30.40 -11.34
CA VAL A 400 -21.16 -29.54 -10.21
C VAL A 400 -21.97 -28.24 -10.08
N LEU A 401 -22.63 -27.78 -11.15
CA LEU A 401 -23.53 -26.63 -11.17
C LEU A 401 -25.00 -27.05 -11.09
N ALA A 402 -25.38 -28.16 -11.75
CA ALA A 402 -26.76 -28.67 -11.76
C ALA A 402 -27.17 -29.26 -10.40
N ALA A 403 -26.30 -30.07 -9.80
CA ALA A 403 -26.51 -30.78 -8.54
C ALA A 403 -25.21 -30.79 -7.71
N PRO A 404 -24.84 -29.64 -7.10
CA PRO A 404 -23.58 -29.54 -6.39
C PRO A 404 -23.42 -30.57 -5.28
N PRO A 405 -22.25 -31.22 -5.13
CA PRO A 405 -22.00 -32.25 -4.11
C PRO A 405 -22.34 -31.82 -2.68
N TRP A 406 -22.14 -30.54 -2.36
CA TRP A 406 -22.41 -29.99 -1.02
C TRP A 406 -23.89 -29.71 -0.71
N LEU A 407 -24.77 -29.82 -1.72
CA LEU A 407 -26.23 -29.75 -1.58
C LEU A 407 -26.90 -31.13 -1.60
N ALA A 408 -26.17 -32.18 -2.01
CA ALA A 408 -26.68 -33.54 -1.97
C ALA A 408 -27.09 -33.92 -0.53
N ALA A 409 -28.19 -34.68 -0.39
CA ALA A 409 -28.57 -35.26 0.89
C ALA A 409 -27.36 -36.03 1.43
N ARG A 410 -26.90 -35.67 2.64
CA ARG A 410 -25.67 -36.21 3.26
C ARG A 410 -25.60 -37.71 2.99
N GLN A 411 -24.68 -38.12 2.11
CA GLN A 411 -24.33 -39.53 2.03
C GLN A 411 -23.95 -39.97 3.45
N LYS A 412 -24.30 -41.21 3.82
CA LYS A 412 -23.91 -41.81 5.10
C LYS A 412 -22.38 -41.91 5.18
N ARG A 413 -21.70 -40.79 5.47
CA ARG A 413 -20.30 -40.79 5.90
C ARG A 413 -20.24 -41.66 7.17
N ALA A 414 -19.17 -42.43 7.32
CA ALA A 414 -18.95 -43.28 8.49
C ALA A 414 -19.24 -42.51 9.78
N ALA A 415 -19.91 -43.18 10.73
CA ALA A 415 -20.28 -42.58 12.01
C ALA A 415 -19.06 -41.94 12.68
N ALA A 416 -19.22 -40.75 13.25
CA ALA A 416 -18.14 -40.08 13.96
C ALA A 416 -17.65 -40.97 15.11
N LEU A 417 -16.36 -41.24 15.16
CA LEU A 417 -15.73 -41.98 16.24
C LEU A 417 -15.37 -41.00 17.36
N THR A 418 -15.45 -41.48 18.61
CA THR A 418 -15.01 -40.72 19.78
C THR A 418 -13.68 -41.31 20.22
N LEU A 419 -12.58 -40.71 19.76
CA LEU A 419 -11.21 -41.15 20.00
C LEU A 419 -10.45 -40.00 20.67
N GLU A 420 -9.52 -40.34 21.56
CA GLU A 420 -8.54 -39.40 22.10
C GLU A 420 -7.24 -39.46 21.27
N PRO A 421 -6.50 -38.37 21.09
CA PRO A 421 -5.19 -38.41 20.44
C PRO A 421 -4.24 -39.42 21.11
N LEU A 422 -3.43 -40.12 20.32
CA LEU A 422 -2.44 -41.04 20.86
C LEU A 422 -1.30 -40.27 21.51
N GLU A 423 -0.84 -40.74 22.67
CA GLU A 423 0.35 -40.19 23.30
C GLU A 423 1.61 -40.61 22.55
N LEU A 424 2.51 -39.65 22.32
CA LEU A 424 3.85 -39.88 21.79
C LEU A 424 4.80 -38.88 22.42
N ALA A 425 5.95 -39.36 22.90
CA ALA A 425 6.92 -38.52 23.58
C ALA A 425 7.39 -37.37 22.67
N ALA A 426 7.47 -36.17 23.24
CA ALA A 426 7.95 -35.01 22.50
C ALA A 426 9.44 -35.13 22.18
N VAL A 427 9.83 -34.71 20.97
CA VAL A 427 11.21 -34.75 20.48
C VAL A 427 11.71 -33.35 20.14
N GLU A 428 13.00 -33.13 20.36
CA GLU A 428 13.70 -31.88 20.03
C GLU A 428 14.66 -32.13 18.85
N CYS A 429 14.54 -31.33 17.78
CA CYS A 429 15.28 -31.48 16.52
C CYS A 429 15.87 -30.14 16.05
N TRP A 430 16.76 -29.57 16.86
CA TRP A 430 17.56 -28.40 16.49
C TRP A 430 18.71 -28.78 15.56
N ASP A 431 19.02 -27.87 14.64
CA ASP A 431 20.37 -27.77 14.09
C ASP A 431 21.30 -27.14 15.13
N GLU A 432 22.45 -27.76 15.40
CA GLU A 432 23.32 -27.37 16.52
C GLU A 432 23.94 -25.98 16.31
N ALA A 433 24.27 -25.61 15.06
CA ALA A 433 24.78 -24.28 14.75
C ALA A 433 23.70 -23.21 14.95
N LYS A 434 22.47 -23.46 14.48
CA LYS A 434 21.32 -22.58 14.73
C LYS A 434 20.97 -22.49 16.20
N ARG A 435 21.07 -23.58 16.98
CA ARG A 435 20.83 -23.56 18.44
C ARG A 435 21.87 -22.72 19.15
N LYS A 436 23.15 -22.84 18.76
CA LYS A 436 24.23 -22.03 19.31
C LYS A 436 24.06 -20.54 18.96
N GLN A 437 23.65 -20.24 17.72
CA GLN A 437 23.32 -18.87 17.31
C GLN A 437 22.13 -18.32 18.11
N ALA A 438 21.05 -19.10 18.27
CA ALA A 438 19.88 -18.74 19.07
C ALA A 438 20.21 -18.48 20.56
N LYS A 439 21.27 -19.10 21.08
CA LYS A 439 21.82 -18.85 22.43
C LYS A 439 22.69 -17.60 22.54
N THR A 440 23.02 -16.95 21.42
CA THR A 440 23.93 -15.81 21.38
C THR A 440 23.13 -14.53 21.15
N PRO A 441 22.84 -13.74 22.22
CA PRO A 441 22.08 -12.50 22.08
C PRO A 441 22.87 -11.42 21.33
N ASP A 442 22.15 -10.47 20.73
CA ASP A 442 22.75 -9.34 20.01
C ASP A 442 23.52 -8.39 20.96
N GLN A 443 24.42 -7.55 20.41
CA GLN A 443 25.29 -6.66 21.23
C GLN A 443 24.50 -5.78 22.23
N TRP A 444 23.32 -5.29 21.83
CA TRP A 444 22.48 -4.46 22.69
C TRP A 444 21.75 -5.29 23.77
N GLU A 445 21.36 -6.53 23.48
CA GLU A 445 20.73 -7.47 24.42
C GLU A 445 21.73 -7.94 25.48
N VAL A 446 22.97 -8.26 25.06
CA VAL A 446 24.06 -8.67 25.96
C VAL A 446 24.25 -7.65 27.09
N LYS A 447 24.29 -6.36 26.78
CA LYS A 447 24.46 -5.30 27.78
C LYS A 447 23.29 -5.25 28.77
N ARG A 448 22.05 -5.45 28.32
CA ARG A 448 20.85 -5.42 29.16
C ARG A 448 20.76 -6.64 30.06
N LEU A 449 20.98 -7.83 29.52
CA LEU A 449 20.99 -9.08 30.29
C LEU A 449 22.13 -9.06 31.31
N ALA A 450 23.30 -8.52 30.97
CA ALA A 450 24.40 -8.34 31.91
C ALA A 450 24.05 -7.39 33.06
N ALA A 451 23.31 -6.30 32.80
CA ALA A 451 22.83 -5.40 33.86
C ALA A 451 21.79 -6.10 34.75
N ALA A 452 20.80 -6.76 34.15
CA ALA A 452 19.76 -7.50 34.88
C ALA A 452 20.33 -8.67 35.70
N SER A 453 21.42 -9.31 35.25
CA SER A 453 22.07 -10.39 36.00
C SER A 453 22.69 -9.93 37.33
N LYS A 454 22.95 -8.63 37.48
CA LYS A 454 23.61 -8.04 38.65
C LYS A 454 22.64 -7.41 39.65
N ASP A 455 21.42 -7.11 39.22
CA ASP A 455 20.40 -6.46 40.05
C ASP A 455 19.02 -7.05 39.81
N THR A 456 18.42 -7.61 40.87
CA THR A 456 17.10 -8.24 40.83
C THR A 456 16.01 -7.24 40.45
N MET A 457 16.10 -5.96 40.84
CA MET A 457 15.08 -4.98 40.48
C MET A 457 15.14 -4.58 39.00
N THR A 458 16.35 -4.49 38.45
CA THR A 458 16.57 -4.38 36.99
C THR A 458 16.06 -5.61 36.23
N LEU A 459 16.21 -6.81 36.78
CA LEU A 459 15.61 -8.04 36.22
C LEU A 459 14.08 -7.99 36.22
N ILE A 460 13.46 -7.53 37.31
CA ILE A 460 12.01 -7.37 37.44
C ILE A 460 11.46 -6.34 36.44
N ASP A 461 12.17 -5.22 36.22
CA ASP A 461 11.83 -4.26 35.16
C ASP A 461 11.95 -4.91 33.77
N GLY A 462 13.02 -5.68 33.55
CA GLY A 462 13.23 -6.49 32.35
C GLY A 462 12.08 -7.45 32.02
N LEU A 463 11.54 -8.10 33.05
CA LEU A 463 10.39 -9.03 33.03
C LEU A 463 9.03 -8.32 32.91
N GLY A 464 9.01 -6.98 32.84
CA GLY A 464 7.83 -6.19 32.47
C GLY A 464 7.15 -5.44 33.63
N PHE A 465 7.74 -5.37 34.82
CA PHE A 465 7.26 -4.51 35.89
C PHE A 465 7.89 -3.12 35.72
N ASP A 466 7.23 -2.21 35.01
CA ASP A 466 7.80 -0.93 34.56
C ASP A 466 8.10 0.01 35.75
N ALA A 467 9.39 0.37 35.92
CA ALA A 467 9.89 1.19 37.02
C ALA A 467 9.26 2.59 37.11
N SER A 468 8.67 3.12 36.04
CA SER A 468 7.99 4.43 36.03
C SER A 468 6.59 4.39 36.65
N LYS A 469 6.06 3.19 36.97
CA LYS A 469 4.66 2.99 37.33
C LYS A 469 4.46 2.79 38.82
N LYS A 470 3.32 3.27 39.33
CA LYS A 470 2.99 3.25 40.78
C LYS A 470 2.95 1.84 41.39
N TYR A 471 2.62 0.82 40.59
CA TYR A 471 2.58 -0.57 41.07
C TYR A 471 3.97 -1.21 41.20
N TYR A 472 5.02 -0.61 40.62
CA TYR A 472 6.37 -1.17 40.59
C TYR A 472 6.93 -1.40 41.98
N GLY A 473 6.78 -0.44 42.89
CA GLY A 473 7.24 -0.57 44.27
C GLY A 473 6.68 -1.83 44.96
N PRO A 474 5.36 -1.91 45.23
CA PRO A 474 4.80 -3.02 46.00
C PRO A 474 4.82 -4.37 45.25
N LEU A 475 4.46 -4.41 43.96
CA LEU A 475 4.36 -5.67 43.22
C LEU A 475 5.71 -6.13 42.66
N GLY A 476 6.59 -5.19 42.29
CA GLY A 476 7.95 -5.49 41.86
C GLY A 476 8.80 -6.06 43.00
N GLU A 477 8.71 -5.53 44.22
CA GLU A 477 9.40 -6.11 45.39
C GLU A 477 8.86 -7.49 45.78
N ALA A 478 7.54 -7.71 45.67
CA ALA A 478 6.95 -9.03 45.87
C ALA A 478 7.51 -10.05 44.86
N ALA A 479 7.61 -9.66 43.58
CA ALA A 479 8.20 -10.49 42.54
C ALA A 479 9.72 -10.70 42.75
N ALA A 480 10.46 -9.67 43.16
CA ALA A 480 11.89 -9.78 43.46
C ALA A 480 12.15 -10.72 44.64
N LYS A 481 11.31 -10.66 45.68
CA LYS A 481 11.35 -11.59 46.83
C LYS A 481 11.08 -13.02 46.36
N ALA A 482 10.08 -13.24 45.51
CA ALA A 482 9.77 -14.54 44.95
C ALA A 482 10.96 -15.14 44.18
N ILE A 483 11.62 -14.34 43.32
CA ILE A 483 12.83 -14.76 42.60
C ILE A 483 13.96 -15.14 43.57
N ARG A 484 14.23 -14.32 44.59
CA ARG A 484 15.29 -14.59 45.59
C ARG A 484 15.07 -15.89 46.36
N HIS A 485 13.82 -16.31 46.55
CA HIS A 485 13.47 -17.57 47.23
C HIS A 485 13.25 -18.75 46.28
N GLY A 486 13.30 -18.54 44.96
CA GLY A 486 12.98 -19.57 43.97
C GLY A 486 11.51 -19.98 43.96
N ASP A 487 10.59 -19.09 44.37
CA ASP A 487 9.16 -19.35 44.47
C ASP A 487 8.43 -18.91 43.20
N ALA A 488 8.33 -19.81 42.21
CA ALA A 488 7.65 -19.55 40.94
C ALA A 488 6.15 -19.20 41.13
N PRO A 489 5.35 -19.92 41.94
CA PRO A 489 3.96 -19.56 42.21
C PRO A 489 3.77 -18.14 42.76
N ALA A 490 4.62 -17.71 43.71
CA ALA A 490 4.55 -16.35 44.25
C ALA A 490 4.90 -15.29 43.20
N PHE A 491 5.86 -15.57 42.31
CA PHE A 491 6.16 -14.68 41.19
C PHE A 491 4.97 -14.55 40.24
N VAL A 492 4.35 -15.67 39.84
CA VAL A 492 3.18 -15.69 38.95
C VAL A 492 2.01 -14.89 39.54
N ALA A 493 1.78 -15.01 40.85
CA ALA A 493 0.75 -14.23 41.54
C ALA A 493 1.04 -12.72 41.48
N ALA A 494 2.28 -12.30 41.76
CA ALA A 494 2.69 -10.90 41.66
C ALA A 494 2.57 -10.36 40.23
N TRP A 495 2.92 -11.18 39.23
CA TRP A 495 2.83 -10.83 37.82
C TRP A 495 1.39 -10.62 37.35
N ARG A 496 0.46 -11.53 37.67
CA ARG A 496 -0.97 -11.37 37.33
C ARG A 496 -1.59 -10.14 38.01
N ALA A 497 -1.21 -9.87 39.26
CA ALA A 497 -1.64 -8.65 39.96
C ALA A 497 -1.14 -7.36 39.27
N MET A 498 0.09 -7.37 38.72
CA MET A 498 0.65 -6.25 37.96
C MET A 498 -0.11 -6.04 36.64
N ILE A 499 -0.43 -7.11 35.93
CA ILE A 499 -1.25 -7.05 34.72
C ILE A 499 -2.62 -6.43 35.01
N ASP A 500 -3.28 -6.82 36.11
CA ASP A 500 -4.58 -6.26 36.47
C ASP A 500 -4.50 -4.78 36.89
N ALA A 501 -3.39 -4.33 37.47
CA ALA A 501 -3.14 -2.92 37.72
C ALA A 501 -2.99 -2.14 36.39
N ARG A 502 -2.23 -2.67 35.43
CA ARG A 502 -2.02 -2.06 34.11
C ARG A 502 -3.31 -1.95 33.29
N LYS A 503 -4.22 -2.93 33.37
CA LYS A 503 -5.52 -2.89 32.66
C LYS A 503 -6.41 -1.70 33.05
N ARG A 504 -6.14 -1.06 34.20
CA ARG A 504 -6.87 0.13 34.67
C ARG A 504 -6.32 1.44 34.09
N GLU A 505 -5.22 1.40 33.34
CA GLU A 505 -4.64 2.56 32.66
C GLU A 505 -5.43 2.92 31.40
N ARG A 506 -5.40 4.20 31.00
CA ARG A 506 -6.09 4.71 29.80
C ARG A 506 -5.63 4.02 28.51
N TYR A 507 -4.38 3.56 28.46
CA TYR A 507 -3.79 2.83 27.34
C TYR A 507 -3.05 1.59 27.90
N PHE A 508 -3.44 0.38 27.48
CA PHE A 508 -2.83 -0.87 27.91
C PHE A 508 -2.09 -1.56 26.76
N TRP A 509 -0.78 -1.72 26.92
CA TRP A 509 0.07 -2.56 26.08
C TRP A 509 1.10 -3.25 26.98
N TYR A 510 1.38 -4.54 26.72
CA TYR A 510 2.29 -5.35 27.52
C TYR A 510 2.96 -6.45 26.67
N TRP A 511 4.23 -6.73 26.97
CA TRP A 511 5.02 -7.83 26.40
C TRP A 511 5.77 -8.55 27.52
N LEU A 512 5.62 -9.87 27.62
CA LEU A 512 6.50 -10.70 28.42
C LEU A 512 7.83 -10.87 27.68
N ARG A 513 8.94 -10.53 28.32
CA ARG A 513 10.28 -10.69 27.74
C ARG A 513 10.94 -11.94 28.28
N ALA A 514 10.74 -13.04 27.56
CA ALA A 514 11.13 -14.38 27.95
C ALA A 514 12.65 -14.55 28.07
N GLU A 515 13.43 -13.73 27.34
CA GLU A 515 14.89 -13.75 27.40
C GLU A 515 15.43 -13.49 28.82
N TYR A 516 14.73 -12.71 29.64
CA TYR A 516 15.14 -12.44 31.03
C TYR A 516 14.93 -13.64 31.97
N LEU A 517 14.03 -14.57 31.64
CA LEU A 517 13.85 -15.79 32.43
C LEU A 517 15.08 -16.71 32.35
N THR A 518 15.93 -16.56 31.33
CA THR A 518 17.18 -17.33 31.21
C THR A 518 18.23 -16.97 32.27
N LEU A 519 18.04 -15.85 32.98
CA LEU A 519 18.89 -15.44 34.11
C LEU A 519 18.50 -16.12 35.43
N LEU A 520 17.37 -16.84 35.46
CA LEU A 520 16.88 -17.55 36.64
C LEU A 520 17.37 -19.00 36.67
N PRO A 521 17.38 -19.66 37.85
CA PRO A 521 17.57 -21.11 37.93
C PRO A 521 16.55 -21.84 37.05
N ALA A 522 17.00 -22.86 36.31
CA ALA A 522 16.21 -23.50 35.26
C ALA A 522 14.82 -23.97 35.72
N ALA A 523 14.71 -24.60 36.89
CA ALA A 523 13.43 -25.06 37.43
C ALA A 523 12.43 -23.90 37.64
N VAL A 524 12.90 -22.80 38.25
CA VAL A 524 12.08 -21.61 38.51
C VAL A 524 11.68 -20.93 37.20
N ALA A 525 12.62 -20.82 36.26
CA ALA A 525 12.37 -20.21 34.94
C ALA A 525 11.30 -20.97 34.15
N VAL A 526 11.42 -22.30 34.10
CA VAL A 526 10.50 -23.19 33.37
C VAL A 526 9.12 -23.19 34.02
N ASP A 527 9.03 -23.24 35.34
CA ASP A 527 7.76 -23.20 36.06
C ASP A 527 7.02 -21.86 35.82
N ILE A 528 7.74 -20.73 35.90
CA ILE A 528 7.17 -19.41 35.58
C ILE A 528 6.71 -19.37 34.12
N TRP A 529 7.58 -19.75 33.18
CA TRP A 529 7.29 -19.76 31.75
C TRP A 529 6.04 -20.57 31.43
N ASN A 530 5.99 -21.83 31.85
CA ASN A 530 4.87 -22.72 31.57
C ASN A 530 3.55 -22.25 32.24
N ALA A 531 3.64 -21.46 33.31
CA ALA A 531 2.45 -20.94 34.00
C ALA A 531 1.84 -19.68 33.36
N VAL A 532 2.62 -18.82 32.69
CA VAL A 532 2.15 -17.51 32.17
C VAL A 532 2.29 -17.33 30.66
N ALA A 533 3.10 -18.16 29.99
CA ALA A 533 3.29 -18.06 28.56
C ALA A 533 1.97 -18.29 27.82
N GLY A 534 1.70 -17.46 26.81
CA GLY A 534 0.44 -17.48 26.07
C GLY A 534 -0.71 -16.67 26.68
N GLU A 535 -0.59 -16.12 27.89
CA GLU A 535 -1.60 -15.18 28.41
C GLU A 535 -1.56 -13.80 27.72
N HIS A 536 -0.36 -13.37 27.31
CA HIS A 536 -0.12 -12.09 26.63
C HIS A 536 0.95 -12.19 25.54
N SER A 537 1.16 -11.11 24.77
CA SER A 537 2.24 -11.03 23.77
C SER A 537 3.59 -11.30 24.43
N THR A 538 4.45 -12.05 23.76
CA THR A 538 5.72 -12.52 24.30
C THR A 538 6.84 -12.25 23.30
N ALA A 539 8.01 -11.84 23.78
CA ALA A 539 9.25 -11.67 23.02
C ALA A 539 10.35 -12.56 23.61
N GLY A 540 11.45 -12.75 22.86
CA GLY A 540 12.63 -13.50 23.32
C GLY A 540 12.45 -15.02 23.47
N VAL A 541 11.41 -15.59 22.87
CA VAL A 541 11.09 -17.03 22.95
C VAL A 541 12.23 -17.90 22.40
N THR A 542 12.93 -17.43 21.36
CA THR A 542 14.07 -18.13 20.75
C THR A 542 15.16 -18.48 21.76
N LEU A 543 15.62 -17.50 22.54
CA LEU A 543 16.69 -17.69 23.53
C LEU A 543 16.25 -18.63 24.65
N LEU A 544 15.01 -18.45 25.14
CA LEU A 544 14.44 -19.29 26.19
C LEU A 544 14.35 -20.75 25.73
N MET A 545 13.78 -21.00 24.55
CA MET A 545 13.62 -22.36 24.02
C MET A 545 14.97 -22.99 23.69
N ALA A 546 15.93 -22.24 23.13
CA ALA A 546 17.26 -22.78 22.86
C ALA A 546 18.00 -23.17 24.16
N THR A 547 17.74 -22.46 25.27
CA THR A 547 18.34 -22.67 26.59
C THR A 547 17.72 -23.84 27.34
N PHE A 548 16.39 -23.89 27.47
CA PHE A 548 15.71 -24.88 28.32
C PHE A 548 15.13 -26.08 27.58
N GLY A 549 14.89 -26.00 26.26
CA GLY A 549 14.43 -27.13 25.45
C GLY A 549 13.06 -27.68 25.86
N LEU A 550 12.93 -29.00 25.83
CA LEU A 550 11.67 -29.74 26.10
C LEU A 550 10.95 -29.36 27.41
N PRO A 551 11.62 -29.15 28.56
CA PRO A 551 10.97 -28.65 29.78
C PRO A 551 10.09 -27.40 29.58
N ALA A 552 10.44 -26.51 28.65
CA ALA A 552 9.70 -25.28 28.36
C ALA A 552 8.62 -25.42 27.26
N LEU A 553 8.43 -26.63 26.72
CA LEU A 553 7.51 -26.90 25.61
C LEU A 553 6.03 -26.57 25.93
N PRO A 554 5.49 -26.84 27.14
CA PRO A 554 4.10 -26.48 27.45
C PRO A 554 3.80 -24.98 27.27
N GLY A 555 4.70 -24.11 27.75
CA GLY A 555 4.58 -22.66 27.57
C GLY A 555 4.75 -22.23 26.11
N LEU A 556 5.59 -22.92 25.32
CA LEU A 556 5.67 -22.70 23.89
C LEU A 556 4.35 -23.03 23.19
N ILE A 557 3.76 -24.20 23.47
CA ILE A 557 2.47 -24.60 22.89
C ILE A 557 1.37 -23.58 23.23
N ALA A 558 1.33 -23.09 24.48
CA ALA A 558 0.39 -22.05 24.90
C ALA A 558 0.60 -20.73 24.13
N THR A 559 1.86 -20.32 23.94
CA THR A 559 2.22 -19.11 23.17
C THR A 559 1.82 -19.24 21.70
N VAL A 560 2.12 -20.38 21.09
CA VAL A 560 1.75 -20.72 19.71
C VAL A 560 0.23 -20.76 19.56
N ARG A 561 -0.51 -21.31 20.51
CA ARG A 561 -1.99 -21.36 20.47
C ARG A 561 -2.62 -19.97 20.56
N ASN A 562 -2.09 -19.10 21.42
CA ASN A 562 -2.61 -17.73 21.58
C ASN A 562 -2.39 -16.88 20.32
N LYS A 563 -1.17 -16.91 19.78
CA LYS A 563 -0.80 -16.15 18.57
C LYS A 563 0.07 -16.99 17.64
N PRO A 564 -0.53 -17.85 16.80
CA PRO A 564 0.21 -18.71 15.88
C PRO A 564 1.10 -17.90 14.94
N THR A 565 0.58 -16.81 14.36
CA THR A 565 1.28 -16.02 13.33
C THR A 565 2.62 -15.45 13.80
N GLU A 566 2.75 -15.16 15.10
CA GLU A 566 3.97 -14.60 15.69
C GLU A 566 4.93 -15.69 16.19
N ASN A 567 4.43 -16.89 16.51
CA ASN A 567 5.17 -17.85 17.34
C ASN A 567 5.32 -19.25 16.75
N PHE A 568 4.56 -19.62 15.71
CA PHE A 568 4.56 -20.99 15.20
C PHE A 568 5.93 -21.43 14.65
N GLY A 569 6.73 -20.49 14.13
CA GLY A 569 8.10 -20.77 13.67
C GLY A 569 8.99 -21.41 14.74
N TYR A 570 8.74 -21.15 16.03
CA TYR A 570 9.47 -21.79 17.13
C TYR A 570 9.13 -23.28 17.30
N ALA A 571 7.93 -23.71 16.91
CA ALA A 571 7.50 -25.10 16.98
C ALA A 571 8.19 -25.99 15.93
N LEU A 572 8.84 -25.42 14.90
CA LEU A 572 9.55 -26.16 13.85
C LEU A 572 10.72 -27.00 14.39
N ASN A 573 11.19 -26.75 15.62
CA ASN A 573 12.25 -27.50 16.27
C ASN A 573 11.73 -28.61 17.20
N TYR A 574 10.41 -28.75 17.38
CA TYR A 574 9.83 -29.68 18.36
C TYR A 574 8.70 -30.52 17.74
N GLY A 575 8.84 -31.85 17.80
CA GLY A 575 7.79 -32.79 17.46
C GLY A 575 6.97 -33.11 18.70
N ALA A 576 5.72 -32.66 18.74
CA ALA A 576 4.80 -32.85 19.86
C ALA A 576 3.37 -33.04 19.34
N VAL A 577 2.61 -33.95 19.94
CA VAL A 577 1.25 -34.32 19.50
C VAL A 577 0.32 -33.10 19.57
N GLU A 578 0.48 -32.26 20.59
CA GLU A 578 -0.31 -31.07 20.86
C GLU A 578 -0.10 -29.94 19.83
N CYS A 579 1.01 -29.97 19.10
CA CYS A 579 1.29 -29.05 18.00
C CYS A 579 0.54 -29.45 16.73
N ALA A 580 0.18 -30.73 16.56
CA ALA A 580 -0.37 -31.24 15.31
C ALA A 580 -1.69 -30.55 14.88
N PRO A 581 -2.68 -30.31 15.76
CA PRO A 581 -3.89 -29.56 15.38
C PRO A 581 -3.60 -28.11 14.96
N ILE A 582 -2.58 -27.48 15.56
CA ILE A 582 -2.19 -26.12 15.21
C ILE A 582 -1.50 -26.11 13.85
N ALA A 583 -0.60 -27.06 13.59
CA ALA A 583 0.08 -27.24 12.31
C ALA A 583 -0.90 -27.55 11.17
N ALA A 584 -1.86 -28.46 11.40
CA ALA A 584 -2.92 -28.79 10.46
C ALA A 584 -3.77 -27.56 10.10
N ARG A 585 -4.15 -26.76 11.11
CA ARG A 585 -4.88 -25.51 10.88
C ARG A 585 -4.02 -24.45 10.18
N ALA A 586 -2.73 -24.34 10.53
CA ALA A 586 -1.79 -23.43 9.89
C ALA A 586 -1.68 -23.73 8.39
N PHE A 587 -1.47 -25.00 8.04
CA PHE A 587 -1.48 -25.51 6.67
C PHE A 587 -2.82 -25.24 5.94
N ALA A 588 -3.95 -25.67 6.52
CA ALA A 588 -5.22 -25.68 5.81
C ALA A 588 -5.91 -24.31 5.73
N LYS A 589 -5.70 -23.40 6.70
CA LYS A 589 -6.50 -22.17 6.84
C LYS A 589 -5.70 -20.88 6.96
N LEU A 590 -4.45 -20.91 7.45
CA LEU A 590 -3.70 -19.68 7.72
C LEU A 590 -2.72 -19.38 6.59
N LYS A 591 -3.12 -18.50 5.65
CA LYS A 591 -2.31 -18.15 4.46
C LYS A 591 -0.85 -17.83 4.78
N THR A 592 -0.58 -17.10 5.86
CA THR A 592 0.79 -16.69 6.25
C THR A 592 1.62 -17.79 6.91
N LEU A 593 0.99 -18.85 7.42
CA LEU A 593 1.65 -19.96 8.11
C LEU A 593 1.51 -21.28 7.37
N ARG A 594 1.02 -21.25 6.13
CA ARG A 594 0.75 -22.46 5.37
C ARG A 594 2.02 -23.29 5.18
N ASP A 595 3.10 -22.63 4.79
CA ASP A 595 4.38 -23.28 4.50
C ASP A 595 5.03 -23.80 5.78
N ASP A 596 4.99 -23.03 6.87
CA ASP A 596 5.46 -23.50 8.18
C ASP A 596 4.65 -24.69 8.69
N GLY A 597 3.32 -24.64 8.55
CA GLY A 597 2.42 -25.73 8.92
C GLY A 597 2.72 -27.00 8.10
N ARG A 598 2.89 -26.86 6.79
CA ARG A 598 3.32 -27.95 5.89
C ARG A 598 4.69 -28.51 6.32
N ALA A 599 5.66 -27.63 6.56
CA ALA A 599 7.01 -28.01 6.96
C ALA A 599 7.01 -28.79 8.27
N TRP A 600 6.21 -28.37 9.26
CA TRP A 600 6.08 -29.08 10.52
C TRP A 600 5.45 -30.47 10.33
N LEU A 601 4.35 -30.57 9.58
CA LEU A 601 3.66 -31.84 9.34
C LEU A 601 4.58 -32.86 8.66
N LEU A 602 5.36 -32.43 7.67
CA LEU A 602 6.30 -33.29 6.94
C LEU A 602 7.56 -33.62 7.75
N LYS A 603 7.98 -32.73 8.66
CA LYS A 603 9.12 -32.97 9.55
C LYS A 603 8.80 -33.93 10.69
N PHE A 604 7.56 -33.91 11.20
CA PHE A 604 7.11 -34.75 12.33
C PHE A 604 5.85 -35.57 11.97
N PRO A 605 5.92 -36.47 10.97
CA PRO A 605 4.74 -37.14 10.42
C PRO A 605 4.07 -38.11 11.41
N GLU A 606 4.83 -38.72 12.33
CA GLU A 606 4.26 -39.61 13.35
C GLU A 606 3.52 -38.83 14.45
N HIS A 607 4.13 -37.75 14.98
CA HIS A 607 3.45 -36.84 15.92
C HIS A 607 2.20 -36.22 15.30
N ALA A 608 2.27 -35.88 14.00
CA ALA A 608 1.12 -35.42 13.24
C ALA A 608 0.01 -36.49 13.19
N ALA A 609 0.34 -37.74 12.85
CA ALA A 609 -0.63 -38.84 12.80
C ALA A 609 -1.28 -39.10 14.17
N CYS A 610 -0.49 -39.18 15.24
CA CYS A 610 -0.97 -39.39 16.61
C CYS A 610 -1.96 -38.29 17.04
N GLY A 611 -1.70 -37.04 16.66
CA GLY A 611 -2.53 -35.89 17.00
C GLY A 611 -3.73 -35.65 16.08
N LEU A 612 -3.75 -36.21 14.86
CA LEU A 612 -4.71 -35.87 13.82
C LEU A 612 -5.68 -36.98 13.42
N ILE A 613 -5.40 -38.25 13.71
CA ILE A 613 -6.34 -39.36 13.41
C ILE A 613 -7.64 -39.21 14.22
N ALA A 614 -7.56 -38.98 15.52
CA ALA A 614 -8.74 -38.76 16.36
C ALA A 614 -9.64 -37.62 15.84
N PRO A 615 -9.14 -36.39 15.58
CA PRO A 615 -9.98 -35.32 15.06
C PRO A 615 -10.45 -35.53 13.61
N SER A 616 -9.72 -36.26 12.75
CA SER A 616 -10.16 -36.53 11.36
C SER A 616 -11.37 -37.49 11.28
N LEU A 617 -11.54 -38.34 12.30
CA LEU A 617 -12.65 -39.28 12.42
C LEU A 617 -13.77 -38.78 13.34
N GLY A 618 -13.58 -37.61 13.97
CA GLY A 618 -14.52 -37.01 14.90
C GLY A 618 -15.76 -36.38 14.25
N LYS A 619 -16.43 -35.53 15.03
CA LYS A 619 -17.64 -34.80 14.60
C LYS A 619 -17.32 -33.86 13.42
N PRO A 620 -18.23 -33.69 12.45
CA PRO A 620 -18.05 -32.72 11.37
C PRO A 620 -17.79 -31.30 11.90
N GLY A 621 -16.71 -30.66 11.41
CA GLY A 621 -16.30 -29.33 11.87
C GLY A 621 -14.88 -28.98 11.41
N GLU A 622 -14.39 -27.80 11.79
CA GLU A 622 -13.08 -27.28 11.34
C GLU A 622 -11.91 -28.19 11.71
N ALA A 623 -11.92 -28.77 12.91
CA ALA A 623 -10.86 -29.68 13.35
C ALA A 623 -10.78 -30.92 12.46
N ARG A 624 -11.94 -31.49 12.08
CA ARG A 624 -12.02 -32.63 11.17
C ARG A 624 -11.52 -32.28 9.76
N ASP A 625 -11.98 -31.14 9.23
CA ASP A 625 -11.58 -30.68 7.89
C ASP A 625 -10.05 -30.46 7.84
N CYS A 626 -9.47 -29.78 8.83
CA CYS A 626 -8.02 -29.50 8.87
C CYS A 626 -7.20 -30.78 9.08
N ALA A 627 -7.66 -31.69 9.95
CA ALA A 627 -6.98 -32.96 10.18
C ALA A 627 -7.00 -33.84 8.93
N GLY A 628 -8.16 -34.00 8.27
CA GLY A 628 -8.26 -34.74 7.01
C GLY A 628 -7.34 -34.18 5.92
N ALA A 629 -7.27 -32.85 5.79
CA ALA A 629 -6.35 -32.17 4.88
C ALA A 629 -4.88 -32.51 5.15
N ALA A 630 -4.48 -32.47 6.42
CA ALA A 630 -3.12 -32.77 6.82
C ALA A 630 -2.78 -34.27 6.63
N LEU A 631 -3.72 -35.19 6.88
CA LEU A 631 -3.51 -36.62 6.61
C LEU A 631 -3.34 -36.90 5.11
N ARG A 632 -4.13 -36.25 4.24
CA ARG A 632 -3.96 -36.36 2.78
C ARG A 632 -2.65 -35.73 2.29
N LEU A 633 -2.21 -34.62 2.91
CA LEU A 633 -0.87 -34.07 2.65
C LEU A 633 0.22 -35.11 2.97
N LEU A 634 0.13 -35.78 4.13
CA LEU A 634 1.08 -36.83 4.52
C LEU A 634 1.04 -38.01 3.54
N GLN A 635 -0.14 -38.45 3.12
CA GLN A 635 -0.30 -39.50 2.10
C GLN A 635 0.37 -39.10 0.77
N ALA A 636 0.11 -37.89 0.27
CA ALA A 636 0.71 -37.39 -0.97
C ALA A 636 2.23 -37.27 -0.93
N ASN A 637 2.84 -37.29 0.27
CA ASN A 637 4.29 -37.29 0.48
C ASN A 637 4.82 -38.66 0.95
N GLY A 638 4.09 -39.74 0.68
CA GLY A 638 4.56 -41.12 0.88
C GLY A 638 4.40 -41.69 2.29
N HIS A 639 3.66 -41.01 3.18
CA HIS A 639 3.49 -41.46 4.58
C HIS A 639 2.24 -42.33 4.81
N GLU A 640 1.60 -42.87 3.76
CA GLU A 640 0.38 -43.67 3.91
C GLU A 640 0.55 -44.87 4.85
N ALA A 641 1.64 -45.63 4.69
CA ALA A 641 1.92 -46.79 5.54
C ALA A 641 2.04 -46.42 7.03
N LEU A 642 2.65 -45.27 7.34
CA LEU A 642 2.76 -44.73 8.70
C LEU A 642 1.39 -44.34 9.26
N LEU A 643 0.52 -43.72 8.46
CA LEU A 643 -0.83 -43.36 8.90
C LEU A 643 -1.64 -44.60 9.28
N ILE A 644 -1.53 -45.68 8.51
CA ILE A 644 -2.22 -46.94 8.79
C ILE A 644 -1.61 -47.67 10.00
N ASP A 645 -0.29 -47.64 10.17
CA ASP A 645 0.38 -48.16 11.36
C ASP A 645 -0.11 -47.45 12.63
N VAL A 646 -0.07 -46.12 12.65
CA VAL A 646 -0.53 -45.32 13.80
C VAL A 646 -2.03 -45.52 14.05
N ALA A 647 -2.85 -45.60 13.01
CA ALA A 647 -4.28 -45.92 13.14
C ALA A 647 -4.52 -47.28 13.81
N SER A 648 -3.67 -48.26 13.56
CA SER A 648 -3.78 -49.61 14.14
C SER A 648 -3.47 -49.63 15.66
N ARG A 649 -2.79 -48.62 16.19
CA ARG A 649 -2.47 -48.48 17.63
C ARG A 649 -3.70 -48.18 18.50
N TYR A 650 -4.82 -47.78 17.91
CA TYR A 650 -6.09 -47.58 18.62
C TYR A 650 -6.77 -48.90 19.05
N ALA A 651 -6.23 -50.06 18.62
CA ALA A 651 -6.77 -51.40 18.91
C ALA A 651 -8.25 -51.59 18.52
N ASP A 652 -8.68 -50.90 17.44
CA ASP A 652 -10.00 -51.01 16.82
C ASP A 652 -9.83 -51.10 15.29
N ASP A 653 -10.17 -52.25 14.71
CA ASP A 653 -10.05 -52.53 13.27
C ASP A 653 -10.87 -51.59 12.39
N ALA A 654 -11.87 -50.89 12.95
CA ALA A 654 -12.64 -49.88 12.24
C ALA A 654 -11.83 -48.59 11.99
N VAL A 655 -10.82 -48.30 12.84
CA VAL A 655 -10.04 -47.04 12.76
C VAL A 655 -9.17 -47.00 11.49
N PRO A 656 -8.34 -48.01 11.16
CA PRO A 656 -7.59 -48.03 9.90
C PRO A 656 -8.48 -47.93 8.65
N GLN A 657 -9.65 -48.58 8.66
CA GLN A 657 -10.61 -48.51 7.55
C GLN A 657 -11.19 -47.10 7.40
N ALA A 658 -11.54 -46.46 8.51
CA ALA A 658 -12.04 -45.09 8.53
C ALA A 658 -10.97 -44.08 8.08
N VAL A 659 -9.69 -44.29 8.45
CA VAL A 659 -8.57 -43.48 7.95
C VAL A 659 -8.42 -43.63 6.44
N ARG A 660 -8.46 -44.85 5.88
CA ARG A 660 -8.43 -45.05 4.42
C ARG A 660 -9.56 -44.30 3.72
N ALA A 661 -10.77 -44.34 4.26
CA ALA A 661 -11.89 -43.58 3.69
C ALA A 661 -11.68 -42.05 3.68
N VAL A 662 -10.91 -41.49 4.62
CA VAL A 662 -10.53 -40.06 4.64
C VAL A 662 -9.46 -39.77 3.56
N LEU A 663 -8.54 -40.71 3.35
CA LEU A 663 -7.48 -40.60 2.35
C LEU A 663 -8.03 -40.72 0.92
N ASP A 664 -8.94 -41.67 0.69
CA ASP A 664 -9.57 -41.96 -0.60
C ASP A 664 -10.75 -41.03 -0.95
N GLU A 665 -11.01 -40.00 -0.13
CA GLU A 665 -12.11 -39.06 -0.33
C GLU A 665 -11.99 -38.38 -1.71
N SER A 666 -13.05 -38.48 -2.53
CA SER A 666 -13.11 -37.89 -3.87
C SER A 666 -12.78 -36.39 -3.81
N PRO A 667 -11.95 -35.85 -4.71
CA PRO A 667 -11.66 -34.42 -4.78
C PRO A 667 -12.90 -33.51 -4.89
N LEU A 668 -14.00 -34.00 -5.49
CA LEU A 668 -15.28 -33.27 -5.58
C LEU A 668 -16.03 -33.24 -4.23
N ASP A 669 -15.69 -34.09 -3.29
CA ASP A 669 -16.28 -34.12 -1.94
C ASP A 669 -15.43 -33.35 -0.90
N ARG A 670 -14.26 -32.83 -1.32
CA ARG A 670 -13.32 -32.06 -0.49
C ARG A 670 -13.73 -30.58 -0.42
N PHE A 671 -14.86 -30.30 0.21
CA PHE A 671 -15.33 -28.94 0.50
C PHE A 671 -15.53 -28.71 2.01
N PRO A 672 -15.46 -27.45 2.49
CA PRO A 672 -15.61 -27.16 3.92
C PRO A 672 -16.96 -27.64 4.48
N THR A 673 -16.91 -28.24 5.67
CA THR A 673 -18.12 -28.63 6.39
C THR A 673 -19.00 -27.40 6.69
N LYS A 674 -18.37 -26.30 7.13
CA LYS A 674 -19.03 -25.01 7.33
C LYS A 674 -18.68 -24.06 6.18
N ARG A 675 -19.67 -23.75 5.35
CA ARG A 675 -19.54 -22.81 4.24
C ARG A 675 -19.92 -21.40 4.66
N SER A 676 -19.12 -20.42 4.26
CA SER A 676 -19.46 -19.01 4.45
C SER A 676 -20.62 -18.63 3.54
N LYS A 677 -21.46 -17.69 4.00
CA LYS A 677 -22.39 -17.01 3.09
C LYS A 677 -21.58 -16.22 2.07
N LEU A 678 -22.10 -16.12 0.85
CA LEU A 678 -21.54 -15.23 -0.16
C LEU A 678 -21.54 -13.79 0.36
N PRO A 679 -20.48 -13.01 0.11
CA PRO A 679 -20.36 -11.66 0.62
C PRO A 679 -21.38 -10.73 -0.04
N GLU A 680 -21.68 -9.59 0.60
CA GLU A 680 -22.70 -8.64 0.13
C GLU A 680 -22.41 -8.05 -1.26
N PHE A 681 -21.13 -7.97 -1.66
CA PHE A 681 -20.75 -7.52 -3.01
C PHE A 681 -21.07 -8.55 -4.10
N TRP A 682 -21.34 -9.82 -3.75
CA TRP A 682 -21.68 -10.86 -4.71
C TRP A 682 -23.07 -10.61 -5.29
N GLN A 683 -23.12 -9.94 -6.46
CA GLN A 683 -24.35 -9.56 -7.14
C GLN A 683 -24.26 -9.84 -8.65
N PRO A 684 -24.09 -11.12 -9.05
CA PRO A 684 -23.74 -11.51 -10.41
C PRO A 684 -24.81 -11.19 -11.47
N ARG A 685 -26.04 -10.87 -11.05
CA ARG A 685 -27.12 -10.42 -11.95
C ARG A 685 -26.79 -9.18 -12.77
N GLY A 686 -25.89 -8.31 -12.27
CA GLY A 686 -25.43 -7.13 -12.99
C GLY A 686 -24.12 -7.34 -13.77
N TRP A 687 -23.60 -8.56 -13.83
CA TRP A 687 -22.31 -8.88 -14.41
C TRP A 687 -22.46 -9.59 -15.76
N ARG A 688 -21.40 -9.59 -16.56
CA ARG A 688 -21.32 -10.40 -17.78
C ARG A 688 -21.30 -11.87 -17.40
N ARG A 689 -22.25 -12.65 -17.91
CA ARG A 689 -22.44 -14.05 -17.50
C ARG A 689 -21.47 -14.99 -18.22
N PRO A 690 -20.99 -16.06 -17.55
CA PRO A 690 -20.35 -17.17 -18.23
C PRO A 690 -21.33 -17.83 -19.21
N VAL A 691 -20.78 -18.25 -20.35
CA VAL A 691 -21.50 -18.85 -21.46
C VAL A 691 -20.95 -20.26 -21.69
N LEU A 692 -21.83 -21.25 -21.74
CA LEU A 692 -21.49 -22.62 -22.09
C LEU A 692 -20.96 -22.69 -23.52
N LYS A 693 -20.16 -23.71 -23.86
CA LYS A 693 -19.65 -23.91 -25.24
C LYS A 693 -20.75 -24.09 -26.29
N ASN A 694 -21.99 -24.39 -25.89
CA ASN A 694 -23.17 -24.44 -26.76
C ASN A 694 -23.83 -23.07 -27.01
N GLY A 695 -23.28 -21.98 -26.45
CA GLY A 695 -23.76 -20.61 -26.63
C GLY A 695 -24.77 -20.12 -25.59
N LYS A 696 -25.23 -20.96 -24.66
CA LYS A 696 -26.22 -20.56 -23.63
C LYS A 696 -25.56 -20.01 -22.36
N ALA A 697 -26.14 -18.96 -21.78
CA ALA A 697 -25.64 -18.36 -20.54
C ALA A 697 -26.04 -19.16 -19.29
N LEU A 698 -25.21 -19.10 -18.23
CA LEU A 698 -25.55 -19.73 -16.95
C LEU A 698 -26.76 -19.04 -16.26
N PRO A 699 -27.71 -19.81 -15.71
CA PRO A 699 -28.81 -19.27 -14.91
C PRO A 699 -28.33 -18.78 -13.53
N ASP A 700 -29.15 -17.98 -12.85
CA ASP A 700 -28.80 -17.34 -11.56
C ASP A 700 -28.31 -18.33 -10.49
N ASP A 701 -29.04 -19.44 -10.30
CA ASP A 701 -28.72 -20.43 -9.27
C ASP A 701 -27.33 -21.07 -9.51
N ALA A 702 -26.96 -21.27 -10.78
CA ALA A 702 -25.65 -21.80 -11.14
C ALA A 702 -24.51 -20.79 -10.84
N LEU A 703 -24.79 -19.48 -10.92
CA LEU A 703 -23.80 -18.46 -10.56
C LEU A 703 -23.52 -18.50 -9.05
N ASP A 704 -24.53 -18.69 -8.20
CA ASP A 704 -24.32 -18.81 -6.76
C ASP A 704 -23.55 -20.09 -6.38
N HIS A 705 -23.78 -21.19 -7.09
CA HIS A 705 -22.96 -22.40 -6.95
C HIS A 705 -21.50 -22.14 -7.33
N LEU A 706 -21.25 -21.43 -8.44
CA LEU A 706 -19.92 -21.02 -8.86
C LEU A 706 -19.24 -20.09 -7.83
N GLY A 707 -19.97 -19.10 -7.33
CA GLY A 707 -19.50 -18.20 -6.27
C GLY A 707 -19.12 -18.98 -5.02
N GLN A 708 -19.92 -19.98 -4.62
CA GLN A 708 -19.61 -20.80 -3.46
C GLN A 708 -18.31 -21.58 -3.64
N MET A 709 -18.08 -22.18 -4.81
CA MET A 709 -16.81 -22.87 -5.13
C MET A 709 -15.60 -21.95 -5.01
N LEU A 710 -15.70 -20.71 -5.49
CA LEU A 710 -14.61 -19.72 -5.42
C LEU A 710 -14.24 -19.31 -3.99
N THR A 711 -15.16 -19.48 -3.03
CA THR A 711 -14.91 -19.19 -1.60
C THR A 711 -14.23 -20.33 -0.85
N PHE A 712 -14.05 -21.50 -1.48
CA PHE A 712 -13.46 -22.65 -0.81
C PHE A 712 -11.97 -22.42 -0.53
N PRO A 713 -11.45 -22.88 0.63
CA PRO A 713 -10.03 -22.76 0.98
C PRO A 713 -9.15 -23.50 -0.02
N THR A 714 -8.07 -22.86 -0.45
CA THR A 714 -7.12 -23.41 -1.43
C THR A 714 -5.93 -24.16 -0.79
N GLY A 715 -6.05 -24.56 0.49
CA GLY A 715 -4.96 -25.21 1.24
C GLY A 715 -4.54 -26.57 0.68
N GLU A 716 -5.49 -27.34 0.12
CA GLU A 716 -5.26 -28.61 -0.59
C GLU A 716 -5.23 -28.42 -2.13
N GLY A 717 -5.06 -27.18 -2.62
CA GLY A 717 -5.21 -26.83 -4.03
C GLY A 717 -6.57 -26.22 -4.35
N VAL A 718 -6.79 -25.90 -5.62
CA VAL A 718 -8.07 -25.37 -6.12
C VAL A 718 -9.11 -26.47 -6.14
N TYR A 719 -10.35 -26.16 -5.74
CA TYR A 719 -11.44 -27.14 -5.81
C TYR A 719 -11.67 -27.58 -7.26
N VAL A 720 -11.55 -28.89 -7.52
CA VAL A 720 -11.62 -29.49 -8.86
C VAL A 720 -12.92 -29.22 -9.62
N GLY A 721 -14.02 -28.87 -8.94
CA GLY A 721 -15.25 -28.44 -9.62
C GLY A 721 -15.07 -27.16 -10.45
N ILE A 722 -14.04 -26.36 -10.17
CA ILE A 722 -13.68 -25.20 -11.00
C ILE A 722 -13.20 -25.63 -12.39
N ASP A 723 -12.40 -26.71 -12.50
CA ASP A 723 -11.92 -27.20 -13.80
C ASP A 723 -13.08 -27.71 -14.66
N VAL A 724 -14.06 -28.38 -14.04
CA VAL A 724 -15.30 -28.80 -14.72
C VAL A 724 -16.06 -27.59 -15.31
N VAL A 725 -16.09 -26.45 -14.62
CA VAL A 725 -16.70 -25.22 -15.13
C VAL A 725 -15.86 -24.62 -16.27
N LYS A 726 -14.53 -24.63 -16.16
CA LYS A 726 -13.62 -24.17 -17.22
C LYS A 726 -13.80 -24.97 -18.50
N ASP A 727 -14.01 -26.28 -18.39
CA ASP A 727 -14.22 -27.16 -19.54
C ASP A 727 -15.60 -26.98 -20.18
N ALA A 728 -16.62 -26.60 -19.41
CA ALA A 728 -17.98 -26.43 -19.90
C ALA A 728 -18.25 -25.05 -20.54
N CYS A 729 -17.58 -23.99 -20.06
CA CYS A 729 -17.78 -22.61 -20.52
C CYS A 729 -16.73 -22.14 -21.53
N THR A 730 -17.00 -21.03 -22.21
CA THR A 730 -16.00 -20.33 -23.04
C THR A 730 -15.04 -19.55 -22.15
N ALA A 731 -13.74 -19.59 -22.47
CA ALA A 731 -12.72 -18.91 -21.68
C ALA A 731 -12.92 -17.38 -21.59
N GLU A 732 -13.39 -16.77 -22.69
CA GLU A 732 -13.67 -15.33 -22.74
C GLU A 732 -14.78 -14.91 -21.77
N SER A 733 -15.88 -15.65 -21.72
CA SER A 733 -17.01 -15.32 -20.84
C SER A 733 -16.66 -15.52 -19.35
N LEU A 734 -15.82 -16.50 -19.03
CA LEU A 734 -15.30 -16.71 -17.68
C LEU A 734 -14.36 -15.58 -17.24
N ALA A 735 -13.46 -15.14 -18.12
CA ALA A 735 -12.55 -14.02 -17.85
C ALA A 735 -13.33 -12.72 -17.59
N ASP A 736 -14.36 -12.45 -18.40
CA ASP A 736 -15.23 -11.29 -18.24
C ASP A 736 -16.02 -11.30 -16.93
N PHE A 737 -16.59 -12.45 -16.57
CA PHE A 737 -17.27 -12.63 -15.29
C PHE A 737 -16.33 -12.45 -14.10
N ALA A 738 -15.12 -13.02 -14.16
CA ALA A 738 -14.12 -12.87 -13.11
C ALA A 738 -13.67 -11.41 -12.95
N TRP A 739 -13.53 -10.67 -14.05
CA TRP A 739 -13.22 -9.25 -14.04
C TRP A 739 -14.31 -8.43 -13.36
N ASP A 740 -15.59 -8.71 -13.63
CA ASP A 740 -16.72 -8.02 -13.00
C ASP A 740 -16.80 -8.34 -11.49
N CYS A 741 -16.56 -9.59 -11.10
CA CYS A 741 -16.45 -10.00 -9.70
C CYS A 741 -15.31 -9.27 -8.96
N PHE A 742 -14.14 -9.20 -9.59
CA PHE A 742 -12.98 -8.48 -9.05
C PHE A 742 -13.25 -6.98 -8.86
N ASN A 743 -13.89 -6.33 -9.83
CA ASN A 743 -14.29 -4.92 -9.68
C ASN A 743 -15.28 -4.76 -8.53
N ALA A 744 -16.34 -5.57 -8.46
CA ALA A 744 -17.28 -5.51 -7.34
C ALA A 744 -16.61 -5.67 -5.97
N TRP A 745 -15.57 -6.52 -5.86
CA TRP A 745 -14.75 -6.65 -4.66
C TRP A 745 -13.89 -5.41 -4.37
N LEU A 746 -13.22 -4.84 -5.39
CA LEU A 746 -12.49 -3.57 -5.24
C LEU A 746 -13.44 -2.47 -4.76
N ASP A 747 -14.64 -2.43 -5.32
CA ASP A 747 -15.63 -1.39 -5.09
C ASP A 747 -16.24 -1.47 -3.69
N ALA A 748 -16.29 -2.68 -3.11
CA ALA A 748 -16.58 -2.93 -1.71
C ALA A 748 -15.43 -2.55 -0.75
N GLY A 749 -14.38 -1.88 -1.25
CA GLY A 749 -13.21 -1.48 -0.48
C GLY A 749 -12.16 -2.59 -0.31
N ALA A 750 -12.18 -3.59 -1.20
CA ALA A 750 -11.28 -4.74 -1.20
C ALA A 750 -11.16 -5.43 0.17
N PRO A 751 -12.29 -5.90 0.75
CA PRO A 751 -12.29 -6.52 2.08
C PRO A 751 -11.33 -7.72 2.11
N GLY A 752 -10.39 -7.70 3.04
CA GLY A 752 -9.28 -8.67 3.06
C GLY A 752 -9.71 -10.14 3.24
N LYS A 753 -10.85 -10.39 3.91
CA LYS A 753 -11.42 -11.75 4.04
C LYS A 753 -11.90 -12.32 2.70
N GLU A 754 -12.25 -11.45 1.76
CA GLU A 754 -12.80 -11.82 0.46
C GLU A 754 -11.77 -11.65 -0.67
N GLY A 755 -10.48 -11.71 -0.33
CA GLY A 755 -9.39 -11.60 -1.32
C GLY A 755 -9.40 -12.70 -2.39
N TRP A 756 -10.26 -13.71 -2.25
CA TRP A 756 -10.50 -14.74 -3.26
C TRP A 756 -11.00 -14.17 -4.59
N ALA A 757 -11.70 -13.03 -4.58
CA ALA A 757 -12.18 -12.36 -5.80
C ALA A 757 -11.02 -11.88 -6.69
N LEU A 758 -9.92 -11.41 -6.10
CA LEU A 758 -8.69 -11.12 -6.85
C LEU A 758 -8.03 -12.40 -7.37
N THR A 759 -7.96 -13.46 -6.55
CA THR A 759 -7.34 -14.72 -7.00
C THR A 759 -8.17 -15.46 -8.04
N ALA A 760 -9.48 -15.22 -8.13
CA ALA A 760 -10.34 -15.77 -9.19
C ALA A 760 -9.91 -15.32 -10.59
N LEU A 761 -9.28 -14.14 -10.72
CA LEU A 761 -8.63 -13.71 -11.97
C LEU A 761 -7.51 -14.66 -12.40
N GLY A 762 -6.83 -15.33 -11.45
CA GLY A 762 -5.81 -16.33 -11.77
C GLY A 762 -6.41 -17.64 -12.29
N LEU A 763 -7.66 -17.94 -11.94
CA LEU A 763 -8.35 -19.18 -12.33
C LEU A 763 -9.00 -19.07 -13.72
N PHE A 764 -9.59 -17.90 -13.99
CA PHE A 764 -10.42 -17.64 -15.17
C PHE A 764 -9.87 -16.56 -16.11
N GLY A 765 -8.88 -15.80 -15.68
CA GLY A 765 -8.34 -14.69 -16.47
C GLY A 765 -7.54 -15.15 -17.69
N ASN A 766 -7.39 -14.21 -18.62
CA ASN A 766 -6.68 -14.36 -19.88
C ASN A 766 -5.69 -13.18 -20.09
N ASP A 767 -5.11 -13.07 -21.29
CA ASP A 767 -4.15 -12.00 -21.60
C ASP A 767 -4.75 -10.59 -21.44
N ASP A 768 -6.03 -10.39 -21.74
CA ASP A 768 -6.70 -9.11 -21.53
C ASP A 768 -6.84 -8.80 -20.03
N THR A 769 -7.17 -9.80 -19.21
CA THR A 769 -7.17 -9.70 -17.75
C THR A 769 -5.80 -9.29 -17.22
N ALA A 770 -4.72 -9.92 -17.72
CA ALA A 770 -3.35 -9.57 -17.34
C ALA A 770 -2.99 -8.13 -17.72
N ARG A 771 -3.36 -7.68 -18.93
CA ARG A 771 -3.14 -6.30 -19.41
C ARG A 771 -3.90 -5.27 -18.56
N LYS A 772 -5.13 -5.58 -18.14
CA LYS A 772 -5.95 -4.69 -17.29
C LYS A 772 -5.45 -4.66 -15.83
N LEU A 773 -4.97 -5.78 -15.30
CA LEU A 773 -4.50 -5.90 -13.92
C LEU A 773 -3.11 -5.26 -13.70
N THR A 774 -2.21 -5.36 -14.68
CA THR A 774 -0.81 -4.90 -14.55
C THR A 774 -0.68 -3.41 -14.14
N PRO A 775 -1.43 -2.46 -14.73
CA PRO A 775 -1.40 -1.06 -14.28
C PRO A 775 -1.81 -0.90 -12.81
N LEU A 776 -2.83 -1.65 -12.34
CA LEU A 776 -3.30 -1.60 -10.95
C LEU A 776 -2.21 -2.11 -9.99
N ILE A 777 -1.53 -3.20 -10.34
CA ILE A 777 -0.41 -3.73 -9.55
C ILE A 777 0.70 -2.68 -9.37
N ARG A 778 0.97 -1.88 -10.40
CA ARG A 778 2.01 -0.83 -10.37
C ARG A 778 1.61 0.40 -9.53
N THR A 779 0.32 0.68 -9.36
CA THR A 779 -0.16 1.84 -8.60
C THR A 779 -0.39 1.53 -7.11
N TRP A 780 -0.90 0.34 -6.78
CA TRP A 780 -1.27 -0.05 -5.42
C TRP A 780 -0.22 0.18 -4.32
N PRO A 781 1.10 -0.01 -4.53
CA PRO A 781 2.08 0.33 -3.50
C PRO A 781 2.10 1.82 -3.13
N GLY A 782 1.81 2.72 -4.08
CA GLY A 782 1.66 4.16 -3.82
C GLY A 782 0.37 4.51 -3.07
N GLU A 783 -0.58 3.59 -3.04
CA GLU A 783 -1.87 3.70 -2.33
C GLU A 783 -1.84 2.94 -0.98
N SER A 784 -0.65 2.61 -0.47
CA SER A 784 -0.47 1.77 0.73
C SER A 784 -1.10 0.36 0.66
N ALA A 785 -1.35 -0.15 -0.55
CA ALA A 785 -1.98 -1.46 -0.80
C ALA A 785 -0.96 -2.55 -1.20
N HIS A 786 0.19 -2.61 -0.52
CA HIS A 786 1.30 -3.52 -0.85
C HIS A 786 0.91 -5.00 -0.92
N ALA A 787 0.10 -5.49 0.02
CA ALA A 787 -0.36 -6.89 0.05
C ALA A 787 -1.24 -7.24 -1.16
N ARG A 788 -1.99 -6.27 -1.70
CA ARG A 788 -2.81 -6.43 -2.89
C ARG A 788 -1.94 -6.53 -4.15
N ALA A 789 -0.93 -5.67 -4.27
CA ALA A 789 0.07 -5.73 -5.35
C ALA A 789 0.82 -7.07 -5.36
N ALA A 790 1.28 -7.50 -4.19
CA ALA A 790 1.89 -8.80 -3.99
C ALA A 790 0.98 -9.97 -4.45
N THR A 791 -0.31 -9.94 -4.09
CA THR A 791 -1.28 -10.94 -4.54
C THR A 791 -1.56 -10.84 -6.05
N GLY A 792 -1.56 -9.64 -6.62
CA GLY A 792 -1.68 -9.45 -8.06
C GLY A 792 -0.53 -10.07 -8.86
N LEU A 793 0.69 -10.09 -8.32
CA LEU A 793 1.79 -10.85 -8.92
C LEU A 793 1.52 -12.37 -8.87
N ASP A 794 0.96 -12.87 -7.76
CA ASP A 794 0.54 -14.28 -7.66
C ASP A 794 -0.51 -14.61 -8.75
N VAL A 795 -1.42 -13.67 -9.04
CA VAL A 795 -2.44 -13.80 -10.09
C VAL A 795 -1.83 -13.86 -11.48
N LEU A 796 -0.90 -12.95 -11.83
CA LEU A 796 -0.23 -12.99 -13.14
C LEU A 796 0.53 -14.31 -13.35
N ALA A 797 1.23 -14.78 -12.32
CA ALA A 797 1.90 -16.08 -12.33
C ALA A 797 0.91 -17.24 -12.53
N SER A 798 -0.29 -17.15 -11.95
CA SER A 798 -1.33 -18.19 -12.04
C SER A 798 -2.03 -18.23 -13.40
N ILE A 799 -2.23 -17.07 -14.06
CA ILE A 799 -2.74 -17.00 -15.44
C ILE A 799 -1.77 -17.75 -16.38
N GLY A 800 -0.46 -17.54 -16.19
CA GLY A 800 0.60 -18.40 -16.75
C GLY A 800 0.81 -18.34 -18.27
N SER A 801 0.07 -17.50 -19.00
CA SER A 801 0.30 -17.25 -20.43
C SER A 801 1.58 -16.45 -20.66
N ASP A 802 2.17 -16.55 -21.85
CA ASP A 802 3.40 -15.82 -22.18
C ASP A 802 3.23 -14.30 -22.04
N VAL A 803 2.06 -13.77 -22.39
CA VAL A 803 1.72 -12.36 -22.17
C VAL A 803 1.68 -12.01 -20.67
N ALA A 804 1.08 -12.86 -19.83
CA ALA A 804 1.02 -12.63 -18.39
C ALA A 804 2.42 -12.69 -17.74
N LEU A 805 3.24 -13.65 -18.16
CA LEU A 805 4.61 -13.81 -17.69
C LEU A 805 5.53 -12.68 -18.20
N MET A 806 5.36 -12.22 -19.43
CA MET A 806 6.03 -11.04 -19.97
C MET A 806 5.67 -9.77 -19.17
N LEU A 807 4.40 -9.59 -18.82
CA LEU A 807 3.95 -8.46 -18.00
C LEU A 807 4.50 -8.53 -16.58
N LEU A 808 4.53 -9.74 -15.98
CA LEU A 808 5.16 -10.01 -14.69
C LEU A 808 6.66 -9.68 -14.73
N ASN A 809 7.38 -10.13 -15.76
CA ASN A 809 8.79 -9.80 -15.93
C ASN A 809 9.00 -8.29 -16.14
N GLY A 810 8.12 -7.64 -16.91
CA GLY A 810 8.12 -6.18 -17.07
C GLY A 810 7.97 -5.43 -15.74
N ILE A 811 7.28 -6.00 -14.74
CA ILE A 811 7.24 -5.46 -13.37
C ILE A 811 8.57 -5.73 -12.65
N ALA A 812 9.10 -6.96 -12.72
CA ALA A 812 10.38 -7.36 -12.12
C ALA A 812 11.58 -6.52 -12.59
N GLN A 813 11.50 -5.95 -13.80
CA GLN A 813 12.57 -5.12 -14.37
C GLN A 813 12.42 -3.62 -14.09
N LYS A 814 11.20 -3.06 -14.17
CA LYS A 814 11.00 -1.60 -14.28
C LYS A 814 10.15 -0.96 -13.18
N VAL A 815 9.63 -1.71 -12.20
CA VAL A 815 8.79 -1.11 -11.16
C VAL A 815 9.62 -0.31 -10.15
N LYS A 816 9.15 0.90 -9.81
CA LYS A 816 9.84 1.82 -8.89
C LYS A 816 9.88 1.36 -7.42
N PHE A 817 9.08 0.36 -7.06
CA PHE A 817 8.92 -0.11 -5.68
C PHE A 817 9.72 -1.40 -5.47
N ARG A 818 10.87 -1.30 -4.78
CA ARG A 818 11.83 -2.40 -4.58
C ARG A 818 11.21 -3.69 -4.03
N ALA A 819 10.42 -3.61 -2.96
CA ALA A 819 9.80 -4.81 -2.38
C ALA A 819 8.85 -5.54 -3.34
N LEU A 820 8.16 -4.81 -4.23
CA LEU A 820 7.31 -5.41 -5.26
C LEU A 820 8.17 -5.98 -6.40
N GLN A 821 9.27 -5.30 -6.74
CA GLN A 821 10.24 -5.75 -7.74
C GLN A 821 10.88 -7.08 -7.34
N ASP A 822 11.39 -7.17 -6.11
CA ASP A 822 12.07 -8.35 -5.58
C ASP A 822 11.11 -9.54 -5.55
N ARG A 823 9.87 -9.35 -5.07
CA ARG A 823 8.84 -10.39 -5.10
C ARG A 823 8.44 -10.82 -6.52
N ALA A 824 8.47 -9.92 -7.50
CA ALA A 824 8.21 -10.29 -8.89
C ALA A 824 9.36 -11.14 -9.46
N ARG A 825 10.61 -10.85 -9.08
CA ARG A 825 11.79 -11.66 -9.45
C ARG A 825 11.75 -13.04 -8.82
N GLU A 826 11.49 -13.14 -7.52
CA GLU A 826 11.33 -14.43 -6.82
C GLU A 826 10.32 -15.34 -7.52
N LYS A 827 9.24 -14.76 -8.07
CA LYS A 827 8.24 -15.51 -8.84
C LYS A 827 8.74 -15.97 -10.19
N ILE A 828 9.42 -15.09 -10.91
CA ILE A 828 10.04 -15.45 -12.19
C ILE A 828 11.06 -16.57 -11.98
N ASP A 829 11.88 -16.49 -10.93
CA ASP A 829 12.85 -17.51 -10.55
C ASP A 829 12.15 -18.85 -10.22
N ALA A 830 11.10 -18.83 -9.40
CA ALA A 830 10.34 -20.02 -9.06
C ALA A 830 9.62 -20.65 -10.28
N ILE A 831 9.12 -19.83 -11.21
CA ILE A 831 8.52 -20.33 -12.46
C ILE A 831 9.59 -20.92 -13.38
N ALA A 832 10.77 -20.31 -13.45
CA ALA A 832 11.89 -20.80 -14.24
C ALA A 832 12.37 -22.15 -13.70
N GLU A 833 12.61 -22.24 -12.38
CA GLU A 833 13.00 -23.48 -11.70
C GLU A 833 11.98 -24.60 -11.92
N ALA A 834 10.68 -24.30 -11.78
CA ALA A 834 9.60 -25.26 -12.02
C ALA A 834 9.54 -25.76 -13.48
N ARG A 835 10.08 -24.99 -14.44
CA ARG A 835 10.21 -25.36 -15.85
C ARG A 835 11.58 -25.94 -16.21
N GLY A 836 12.49 -26.08 -15.25
CA GLY A 836 13.87 -26.53 -15.48
C GLY A 836 14.70 -25.52 -16.30
N LEU A 837 14.38 -24.23 -16.18
CA LEU A 837 15.03 -23.12 -16.87
C LEU A 837 15.71 -22.20 -15.87
N SER A 838 16.79 -21.54 -16.29
CA SER A 838 17.24 -20.32 -15.62
C SER A 838 16.24 -19.18 -15.88
N SER A 839 16.18 -18.19 -14.98
CA SER A 839 15.33 -16.99 -15.16
C SER A 839 15.61 -16.30 -16.50
N GLU A 840 16.89 -16.30 -16.87
CA GLU A 840 17.41 -15.80 -18.12
C GLU A 840 16.88 -16.56 -19.35
N GLU A 841 16.87 -17.90 -19.32
CA GLU A 841 16.28 -18.72 -20.39
C GLU A 841 14.77 -18.60 -20.43
N LEU A 842 14.10 -18.48 -19.29
CA LEU A 842 12.67 -18.20 -19.26
C LEU A 842 12.39 -16.91 -20.02
N GLU A 843 13.14 -15.83 -19.73
CA GLU A 843 13.04 -14.57 -20.45
C GLU A 843 13.26 -14.71 -21.97
N ASP A 844 14.13 -15.62 -22.44
CA ASP A 844 14.35 -15.86 -23.89
C ASP A 844 13.06 -16.38 -24.55
N ARG A 845 12.21 -17.07 -23.77
CA ARG A 845 11.00 -17.74 -24.23
C ARG A 845 9.71 -16.94 -23.97
N LEU A 846 9.80 -15.78 -23.31
CA LEU A 846 8.63 -14.96 -22.94
C LEU A 846 8.08 -14.08 -24.07
N ALA A 847 8.75 -13.99 -25.22
CA ALA A 847 8.23 -13.24 -26.36
C ALA A 847 7.08 -14.04 -27.02
N PRO A 848 5.84 -13.52 -27.06
CA PRO A 848 4.77 -14.18 -27.79
C PRO A 848 4.96 -13.99 -29.32
N ASP A 849 4.44 -14.94 -30.10
CA ASP A 849 4.44 -14.88 -31.57
C ASP A 849 3.56 -13.74 -32.13
N LEU A 850 2.64 -13.20 -31.33
CA LEU A 850 1.61 -12.22 -31.69
C LEU A 850 0.71 -12.67 -32.86
N GLY A 851 0.59 -13.99 -33.07
CA GLY A 851 -0.12 -14.56 -34.22
C GLY A 851 0.49 -14.22 -35.58
N LEU A 852 1.80 -13.96 -35.61
CA LEU A 852 2.62 -13.89 -36.83
C LEU A 852 2.90 -15.29 -37.38
N ASP A 853 3.09 -15.40 -38.70
CA ASP A 853 3.52 -16.64 -39.35
C ASP A 853 5.04 -16.88 -39.18
N GLU A 854 5.53 -18.02 -39.68
CA GLU A 854 6.95 -18.39 -39.64
C GLU A 854 7.86 -17.34 -40.30
N GLN A 855 7.34 -16.56 -41.25
CA GLN A 855 8.06 -15.46 -41.91
C GLN A 855 8.03 -14.14 -41.11
N GLY A 856 7.41 -14.16 -39.92
CA GLY A 856 7.28 -12.99 -39.07
C GLY A 856 6.33 -11.95 -39.64
N THR A 857 5.33 -12.38 -40.42
CA THR A 857 4.33 -11.51 -41.05
C THR A 857 2.91 -11.88 -40.62
N MET A 858 1.94 -11.00 -40.86
CA MET A 858 0.51 -11.28 -40.63
C MET A 858 -0.30 -10.71 -41.79
N LEU A 859 -1.28 -11.47 -42.26
CA LEU A 859 -2.22 -10.99 -43.27
C LEU A 859 -3.49 -10.45 -42.60
N LEU A 860 -3.83 -9.20 -42.94
CA LEU A 860 -5.04 -8.52 -42.49
C LEU A 860 -6.03 -8.45 -43.67
N ASP A 861 -7.06 -9.27 -43.61
CA ASP A 861 -8.05 -9.43 -44.69
C ASP A 861 -9.14 -8.36 -44.62
N PHE A 862 -9.39 -7.67 -45.73
CA PHE A 862 -10.47 -6.70 -45.90
C PHE A 862 -11.53 -7.19 -46.91
N GLY A 863 -11.37 -8.39 -47.47
CA GLY A 863 -12.20 -8.95 -48.54
C GLY A 863 -11.51 -8.84 -49.90
N PRO A 864 -11.76 -7.79 -50.71
CA PRO A 864 -11.20 -7.63 -52.05
C PRO A 864 -9.71 -7.23 -52.06
N ARG A 865 -9.15 -6.90 -50.91
CA ARG A 865 -7.74 -6.55 -50.70
C ARG A 865 -7.29 -7.02 -49.33
N ALA A 866 -5.99 -7.22 -49.16
CA ALA A 866 -5.39 -7.60 -47.89
C ALA A 866 -4.12 -6.79 -47.63
N PHE A 867 -3.71 -6.70 -46.37
CA PHE A 867 -2.51 -5.98 -45.95
C PHE A 867 -1.57 -6.93 -45.22
N ARG A 868 -0.33 -7.05 -45.70
CA ARG A 868 0.71 -7.83 -45.03
C ARG A 868 1.48 -6.93 -44.06
N VAL A 869 1.56 -7.34 -42.80
CA VAL A 869 2.31 -6.65 -41.76
C VAL A 869 3.80 -7.01 -41.83
N GLY A 870 4.68 -6.03 -41.67
CA GLY A 870 6.11 -6.20 -41.45
C GLY A 870 6.63 -5.27 -40.34
N PHE A 871 7.91 -5.38 -39.96
CA PHE A 871 8.50 -4.67 -38.82
C PHE A 871 9.78 -3.94 -39.20
N ASP A 872 10.03 -2.80 -38.55
CA ASP A 872 11.28 -2.05 -38.67
C ASP A 872 12.30 -2.42 -37.58
N GLU A 873 13.44 -1.72 -37.55
CA GLU A 873 14.54 -1.93 -36.59
C GLU A 873 14.14 -1.76 -35.12
N THR A 874 13.02 -1.08 -34.86
CA THR A 874 12.45 -0.90 -33.52
C THR A 874 11.25 -1.82 -33.28
N LEU A 875 11.03 -2.81 -34.14
CA LEU A 875 9.84 -3.67 -34.16
C LEU A 875 8.52 -2.88 -34.20
N LYS A 876 8.52 -1.70 -34.82
CA LYS A 876 7.28 -0.97 -35.09
C LYS A 876 6.63 -1.55 -36.35
N PRO A 877 5.37 -2.00 -36.26
CA PRO A 877 4.71 -2.62 -37.40
C PRO A 877 4.35 -1.58 -38.47
N TYR A 878 4.55 -1.95 -39.73
CA TYR A 878 4.08 -1.27 -40.93
C TYR A 878 3.27 -2.25 -41.78
N VAL A 879 2.56 -1.76 -42.81
CA VAL A 879 1.79 -2.62 -43.70
C VAL A 879 2.13 -2.40 -45.17
N ARG A 880 1.94 -3.44 -45.99
CA ARG A 880 1.98 -3.37 -47.45
C ARG A 880 0.70 -3.98 -48.02
N GLU A 881 0.05 -3.28 -48.95
CA GLU A 881 -1.13 -3.81 -49.64
C GLU A 881 -0.72 -5.00 -50.52
N THR A 882 -1.50 -6.08 -50.48
CA THR A 882 -1.33 -7.25 -51.33
C THR A 882 -2.44 -7.22 -52.38
N GLY A 883 -2.07 -7.01 -53.64
CA GLY A 883 -3.00 -6.99 -54.78
C GLY A 883 -3.50 -8.39 -55.14
N ALA A 884 -4.56 -8.46 -55.96
CA ALA A 884 -5.13 -9.72 -56.46
C ALA A 884 -4.17 -10.52 -57.37
N ASP A 885 -3.09 -9.88 -57.83
CA ASP A 885 -1.98 -10.40 -58.63
C ASP A 885 -0.76 -10.85 -57.79
N GLY A 886 -0.82 -10.70 -56.46
CA GLY A 886 0.25 -11.10 -55.53
C GLY A 886 1.44 -10.15 -55.44
N VAL A 887 1.41 -9.00 -56.13
CA VAL A 887 2.51 -8.01 -56.08
C VAL A 887 2.38 -7.14 -54.83
N ALA A 888 3.49 -6.98 -54.09
CA ALA A 888 3.52 -6.18 -52.88
C ALA A 888 3.50 -4.68 -53.19
N GLY A 889 2.52 -3.97 -52.62
CA GLY A 889 2.40 -2.51 -52.73
C GLY A 889 3.42 -1.73 -51.89
N ALA A 890 3.31 -0.40 -51.94
CA ALA A 890 4.16 0.51 -51.19
C ALA A 890 4.01 0.31 -49.66
N ARG A 891 5.10 0.58 -48.92
CA ARG A 891 5.13 0.54 -47.45
C ARG A 891 4.28 1.70 -46.89
N LEU A 892 3.31 1.36 -46.06
CA LEU A 892 2.46 2.31 -45.33
C LEU A 892 2.78 2.26 -43.84
N ALA A 893 2.87 3.43 -43.21
CA ALA A 893 3.19 3.55 -41.79
C ALA A 893 2.05 3.10 -40.84
N ASP A 894 0.84 2.95 -41.35
CA ASP A 894 -0.33 2.52 -40.57
C ASP A 894 -1.35 1.79 -41.47
N LEU A 895 -2.25 1.03 -40.84
CA LEU A 895 -3.33 0.34 -41.54
C LEU A 895 -4.39 1.35 -42.05
N PRO A 896 -4.71 1.36 -43.36
CA PRO A 896 -5.75 2.24 -43.90
C PRO A 896 -7.14 1.96 -43.28
N LYS A 897 -7.97 3.00 -43.19
CA LYS A 897 -9.38 2.83 -42.77
C LYS A 897 -10.14 1.96 -43.79
N PRO A 898 -11.05 1.07 -43.33
CA PRO A 898 -11.96 0.35 -44.23
C PRO A 898 -12.78 1.31 -45.10
N LYS A 899 -12.86 1.03 -46.40
CA LYS A 899 -13.66 1.74 -47.41
C LYS A 899 -15.03 1.08 -47.56
N LYS A 900 -15.97 1.75 -48.24
CA LYS A 900 -17.31 1.20 -48.54
C LYS A 900 -17.28 -0.07 -49.41
N THR A 901 -16.19 -0.29 -50.14
CA THR A 901 -15.98 -1.46 -51.00
C THR A 901 -15.35 -2.64 -50.25
N ASP A 902 -14.88 -2.44 -49.02
CA ASP A 902 -14.31 -3.50 -48.18
C ASP A 902 -15.43 -4.23 -47.43
N ASP A 903 -15.15 -5.46 -47.00
CA ASP A 903 -16.06 -6.21 -46.13
C ASP A 903 -16.12 -5.55 -44.73
N PRO A 904 -17.31 -5.15 -44.25
CA PRO A 904 -17.44 -4.38 -43.01
C PRO A 904 -17.10 -5.16 -41.75
N VAL A 905 -17.25 -6.50 -41.76
CA VAL A 905 -16.92 -7.36 -40.62
C VAL A 905 -15.41 -7.58 -40.59
N LYS A 906 -14.85 -8.06 -41.70
CA LYS A 906 -13.40 -8.34 -41.81
C LYS A 906 -12.56 -7.09 -41.62
N GLY A 907 -12.97 -5.96 -42.21
CA GLY A 907 -12.28 -4.69 -42.04
C GLY A 907 -12.25 -4.19 -40.60
N LYS A 908 -13.33 -4.40 -39.83
CA LYS A 908 -13.37 -4.04 -38.40
C LYS A 908 -12.47 -4.96 -37.56
N GLU A 909 -12.52 -6.27 -37.82
CA GLU A 909 -11.66 -7.26 -37.14
C GLU A 909 -10.18 -7.00 -37.40
N ALA A 910 -9.81 -6.72 -38.66
CA ALA A 910 -8.43 -6.40 -39.04
C ALA A 910 -7.90 -5.14 -38.34
N VAL A 911 -8.73 -4.09 -38.20
CA VAL A 911 -8.36 -2.87 -37.49
C VAL A 911 -8.11 -3.12 -36.00
N GLU A 912 -8.99 -3.86 -35.32
CA GLU A 912 -8.76 -4.17 -33.90
C GLU A 912 -7.57 -5.11 -33.71
N ARG A 913 -7.38 -6.12 -34.59
CA ARG A 913 -6.22 -7.01 -34.55
C ARG A 913 -4.90 -6.25 -34.71
N PHE A 914 -4.82 -5.32 -35.67
CA PHE A 914 -3.63 -4.51 -35.88
C PHE A 914 -3.35 -3.55 -34.71
N LYS A 915 -4.40 -3.00 -34.09
CA LYS A 915 -4.29 -2.13 -32.91
C LYS A 915 -3.75 -2.89 -31.69
N VAL A 916 -4.20 -4.12 -31.46
CA VAL A 916 -3.64 -5.01 -30.43
C VAL A 916 -2.18 -5.33 -30.74
N LEU A 917 -1.87 -5.73 -31.98
CA LEU A 917 -0.50 -6.01 -32.44
C LEU A 917 0.45 -4.82 -32.18
N LYS A 918 0.06 -3.60 -32.56
CA LYS A 918 0.85 -2.38 -32.31
C LYS A 918 1.17 -2.18 -30.84
N LYS A 919 0.22 -2.46 -29.95
CA LYS A 919 0.36 -2.26 -28.51
C LYS A 919 1.33 -3.30 -27.92
N ASP A 920 1.16 -4.56 -28.29
CA ASP A 920 1.97 -5.65 -27.76
C ASP A 920 3.39 -5.61 -28.34
N ALA A 921 3.53 -5.44 -29.66
CA ALA A 921 4.82 -5.31 -30.34
C ALA A 921 5.67 -4.17 -29.76
N ARG A 922 5.08 -2.99 -29.49
CA ARG A 922 5.79 -1.87 -28.85
C ARG A 922 6.35 -2.24 -27.48
N THR A 923 5.59 -3.01 -26.69
CA THR A 923 6.01 -3.42 -25.35
C THR A 923 7.18 -4.40 -25.45
N ILE A 924 7.04 -5.41 -26.31
CA ILE A 924 8.06 -6.44 -26.55
C ILE A 924 9.33 -5.84 -27.12
N ALA A 925 9.21 -4.93 -28.10
CA ALA A 925 10.32 -4.23 -28.72
C ALA A 925 11.25 -3.56 -27.70
N SER A 926 10.65 -2.77 -26.81
CA SER A 926 11.39 -2.05 -25.77
C SER A 926 12.09 -2.97 -24.77
N GLN A 927 11.66 -4.23 -24.68
CA GLN A 927 12.27 -5.24 -23.81
C GLN A 927 13.37 -6.01 -24.54
N GLN A 928 13.09 -6.53 -25.74
CA GLN A 928 14.03 -7.37 -26.49
C GLN A 928 15.25 -6.57 -26.99
N VAL A 929 15.08 -5.32 -27.44
CA VAL A 929 16.20 -4.46 -27.85
C VAL A 929 17.14 -4.21 -26.65
N ALA A 930 16.58 -3.75 -25.53
CA ALA A 930 17.35 -3.50 -24.31
C ALA A 930 18.04 -4.77 -23.79
N ARG A 931 17.37 -5.92 -23.91
CA ARG A 931 17.90 -7.22 -23.47
C ARG A 931 19.05 -7.70 -24.32
N LEU A 932 18.98 -7.56 -25.65
CA LEU A 932 20.09 -7.90 -26.54
C LEU A 932 21.29 -6.98 -26.32
N GLU A 933 21.06 -5.69 -26.08
CA GLU A 933 22.14 -4.75 -25.70
C GLU A 933 22.78 -5.13 -24.36
N VAL A 934 21.97 -5.43 -23.34
CA VAL A 934 22.47 -5.90 -22.04
C VAL A 934 23.23 -7.22 -22.17
N ALA A 935 22.77 -8.14 -23.02
CA ALA A 935 23.44 -9.42 -23.26
C ALA A 935 24.81 -9.22 -23.95
N MET A 936 24.93 -8.26 -24.87
CA MET A 936 26.20 -7.84 -25.45
C MET A 936 27.15 -7.32 -24.36
N CYS A 937 26.70 -6.34 -23.57
CA CYS A 937 27.53 -5.71 -22.53
C CYS A 937 27.90 -6.68 -21.39
N GLY A 938 26.97 -7.56 -21.00
CA GLY A 938 27.17 -8.58 -19.97
C GLY A 938 27.84 -9.86 -20.48
N ARG A 939 28.22 -9.90 -21.77
CA ARG A 939 28.87 -11.03 -22.43
C ARG A 939 28.10 -12.35 -22.30
N ARG A 940 26.77 -12.29 -22.32
CA ARG A 940 25.91 -13.47 -22.31
C ARG A 940 25.95 -14.19 -23.64
N ARG A 941 25.84 -15.51 -23.61
CA ARG A 941 25.90 -16.41 -24.76
C ARG A 941 24.78 -17.46 -24.68
N TRP A 942 24.35 -17.93 -25.85
CA TRP A 942 23.31 -18.95 -26.01
C TRP A 942 23.91 -20.21 -26.65
N THR A 943 23.31 -21.37 -26.39
CA THR A 943 23.62 -22.54 -27.21
C THR A 943 23.10 -22.32 -28.64
N PRO A 944 23.69 -22.97 -29.66
CA PRO A 944 23.22 -22.87 -31.04
C PRO A 944 21.73 -23.18 -31.19
N GLU A 945 21.20 -24.14 -30.43
CA GLU A 945 19.80 -24.55 -30.44
C GLU A 945 18.89 -23.45 -29.88
N VAL A 946 19.24 -22.88 -28.72
CA VAL A 946 18.47 -21.79 -28.11
C VAL A 946 18.48 -20.54 -29.00
N PHE A 947 19.63 -20.21 -29.58
CA PHE A 947 19.76 -19.12 -30.54
C PHE A 947 18.84 -19.32 -31.75
N ARG A 948 18.85 -20.52 -32.34
CA ARG A 948 18.02 -20.84 -33.49
C ARG A 948 16.54 -20.71 -33.16
N THR A 949 16.05 -21.44 -32.15
CA THR A 949 14.62 -21.55 -31.86
C THR A 949 13.99 -20.26 -31.32
N PHE A 950 14.68 -19.56 -30.41
CA PHE A 950 14.06 -18.44 -29.68
C PHE A 950 14.47 -17.06 -30.17
N LEU A 951 15.49 -16.97 -31.04
CA LEU A 951 15.94 -15.72 -31.61
C LEU A 951 15.80 -15.73 -33.15
N ALA A 952 16.54 -16.59 -33.86
CA ALA A 952 16.64 -16.53 -35.31
C ALA A 952 15.33 -16.97 -36.03
N GLU A 953 14.64 -17.99 -35.52
CA GLU A 953 13.39 -18.52 -36.09
C GLU A 953 12.13 -17.91 -35.46
N HIS A 954 12.29 -17.14 -34.38
CA HIS A 954 11.14 -16.58 -33.67
C HIS A 954 10.40 -15.55 -34.55
N PRO A 955 9.06 -15.64 -34.73
CA PRO A 955 8.30 -14.80 -35.66
C PRO A 955 8.52 -13.28 -35.51
N LEU A 956 8.57 -12.76 -34.29
CA LEU A 956 8.86 -11.35 -34.02
C LEU A 956 10.36 -11.03 -33.83
N VAL A 957 11.09 -11.78 -32.99
CA VAL A 957 12.47 -11.45 -32.59
C VAL A 957 13.47 -11.58 -33.75
N ARG A 958 13.19 -12.43 -34.75
CA ARG A 958 14.03 -12.58 -35.94
C ARG A 958 14.36 -11.27 -36.64
N HIS A 959 13.42 -10.32 -36.63
CA HIS A 959 13.62 -9.00 -37.24
C HIS A 959 14.75 -8.21 -36.54
N LEU A 960 14.97 -8.41 -35.23
CA LEU A 960 16.12 -7.83 -34.53
C LEU A 960 17.42 -8.60 -34.83
N VAL A 961 17.34 -9.93 -34.88
CA VAL A 961 18.49 -10.82 -35.13
C VAL A 961 19.14 -10.52 -36.48
N GLN A 962 18.34 -10.31 -37.52
CA GLN A 962 18.80 -9.99 -38.88
C GLN A 962 19.54 -8.65 -39.00
N ARG A 963 19.41 -7.77 -38.00
CA ARG A 963 19.98 -6.40 -37.98
C ARG A 963 21.18 -6.27 -37.04
N LEU A 964 21.69 -7.40 -36.54
CA LEU A 964 22.83 -7.47 -35.64
C LEU A 964 23.89 -8.41 -36.21
N VAL A 965 25.15 -8.11 -35.90
CA VAL A 965 26.25 -9.06 -36.09
C VAL A 965 26.24 -10.02 -34.90
N TRP A 966 26.49 -11.29 -35.16
CA TRP A 966 26.54 -12.36 -34.18
C TRP A 966 27.94 -12.99 -34.19
N GLY A 967 28.36 -13.51 -33.04
CA GLY A 967 29.67 -14.11 -32.84
C GLY A 967 29.54 -15.56 -32.39
N VAL A 968 30.40 -16.42 -32.91
CA VAL A 968 30.65 -17.77 -32.42
C VAL A 968 31.73 -17.68 -31.35
N TYR A 969 31.44 -18.23 -30.17
CA TYR A 969 32.33 -18.23 -29.02
C TYR A 969 32.66 -19.66 -28.60
N GLU A 970 33.91 -19.85 -28.22
CA GLU A 970 34.34 -21.03 -27.47
C GLU A 970 34.38 -20.67 -25.97
N VAL A 971 33.71 -21.47 -25.14
CA VAL A 971 33.63 -21.30 -23.69
C VAL A 971 34.17 -22.52 -22.95
N ASP A 972 34.64 -22.32 -21.72
CA ASP A 972 34.98 -23.43 -20.81
C ASP A 972 33.70 -24.24 -20.45
N ASP A 973 33.87 -25.54 -20.22
CA ASP A 973 32.77 -26.53 -20.19
C ASP A 973 31.58 -26.12 -19.29
N GLY A 974 30.40 -25.97 -19.92
CA GLY A 974 29.12 -25.60 -19.28
C GLY A 974 28.84 -24.09 -19.14
N GLY A 975 29.76 -23.20 -19.47
CA GLY A 975 29.55 -21.74 -19.35
C GLY A 975 28.54 -21.16 -20.36
N ASN A 976 27.81 -20.11 -19.96
CA ASN A 976 26.93 -19.31 -20.85
C ASN A 976 27.33 -17.82 -20.87
N PHE A 977 28.52 -17.49 -20.37
CA PHE A 977 29.04 -16.12 -20.28
C PHE A 977 30.51 -16.08 -20.70
N GLY A 978 30.91 -15.00 -21.37
CA GLY A 978 32.29 -14.78 -21.82
C GLY A 978 32.65 -15.60 -23.06
N GLY A 979 33.82 -16.24 -23.01
CA GLY A 979 34.40 -17.02 -24.12
C GLY A 979 35.30 -16.22 -25.06
N THR A 980 35.99 -16.95 -25.93
CA THR A 980 36.86 -16.41 -26.99
C THR A 980 36.07 -16.35 -28.29
N LEU A 981 36.00 -15.17 -28.92
CA LEU A 981 35.35 -14.98 -30.22
C LEU A 981 36.16 -15.69 -31.31
N GLN A 982 35.51 -16.59 -32.05
CA GLN A 982 36.11 -17.40 -33.10
C GLN A 982 35.77 -16.87 -34.51
N ALA A 983 34.52 -16.45 -34.71
CA ALA A 983 34.03 -15.93 -36.00
C ALA A 983 32.81 -15.02 -35.80
N CYS A 984 32.59 -14.09 -36.74
CA CYS A 984 31.40 -13.25 -36.82
C CYS A 984 30.54 -13.61 -38.03
N PHE A 985 29.22 -13.47 -37.91
CA PHE A 985 28.25 -13.72 -38.97
C PHE A 985 27.01 -12.82 -38.83
N ARG A 986 26.21 -12.72 -39.89
CA ARG A 986 24.85 -12.14 -39.89
C ARG A 986 23.81 -13.20 -40.20
N VAL A 987 22.55 -12.96 -39.88
CA VAL A 987 21.42 -13.79 -40.32
C VAL A 987 20.69 -13.07 -41.46
N ALA A 988 20.54 -13.74 -42.61
CA ALA A 988 19.88 -13.21 -43.79
C ALA A 988 18.33 -13.26 -43.69
N GLU A 989 17.64 -12.69 -44.68
CA GLU A 989 16.18 -12.60 -44.73
C GLU A 989 15.51 -13.98 -44.71
N ASP A 990 16.14 -14.96 -45.35
CA ASP A 990 15.70 -16.35 -45.41
C ASP A 990 16.06 -17.18 -44.15
N GLY A 991 16.79 -16.57 -43.20
CA GLY A 991 17.22 -17.20 -41.95
C GLY A 991 18.59 -17.90 -42.02
N THR A 992 19.27 -17.89 -43.17
CA THR A 992 20.62 -18.47 -43.31
C THR A 992 21.70 -17.56 -42.71
N ALA A 993 22.84 -18.12 -42.31
CA ALA A 993 23.96 -17.33 -41.80
C ALA A 993 24.93 -16.95 -42.93
N ALA A 994 25.47 -15.74 -42.88
CA ALA A 994 26.44 -15.23 -43.86
C ALA A 994 27.62 -14.49 -43.20
N THR A 995 28.78 -14.51 -43.86
CA THR A 995 30.01 -13.82 -43.41
C THR A 995 29.98 -12.32 -43.74
N ALA A 996 31.07 -11.62 -43.43
CA ALA A 996 31.23 -10.19 -43.76
C ALA A 996 31.32 -9.93 -45.28
N ASP A 997 31.71 -10.94 -46.06
CA ASP A 997 31.75 -10.91 -47.54
C ASP A 997 30.43 -11.37 -48.18
N ASP A 998 29.39 -11.58 -47.37
CA ASP A 998 28.07 -12.10 -47.76
C ASP A 998 28.06 -13.55 -48.28
N ASP A 999 29.12 -14.32 -48.00
CA ASP A 999 29.21 -15.74 -48.31
C ASP A 999 28.47 -16.61 -47.28
N ALA A 1000 27.94 -17.75 -47.72
CA ALA A 1000 27.24 -18.69 -46.85
C ALA A 1000 28.13 -19.20 -45.69
N PHE A 1001 27.63 -19.09 -44.46
CA PHE A 1001 28.31 -19.50 -43.24
C PHE A 1001 27.58 -20.65 -42.55
N THR A 1002 28.30 -21.73 -42.21
CA THR A 1002 27.73 -22.84 -41.46
C THR A 1002 28.06 -22.67 -39.98
N LEU A 1003 27.04 -22.64 -39.12
CA LEU A 1003 27.23 -22.52 -37.67
C LEU A 1003 27.89 -23.78 -37.13
N PRO A 1004 29.03 -23.68 -36.41
CA PRO A 1004 29.68 -24.84 -35.82
C PRO A 1004 28.84 -25.41 -34.67
N GLU A 1005 28.91 -26.73 -34.49
CA GLU A 1005 28.24 -27.47 -33.41
C GLU A 1005 29.26 -27.94 -32.37
N GLY A 1006 28.87 -27.97 -31.09
CA GLY A 1006 29.71 -28.49 -30.02
C GLY A 1006 29.25 -28.08 -28.62
N ALA A 1007 29.58 -28.89 -27.61
CA ALA A 1007 29.18 -28.65 -26.22
C ALA A 1007 29.78 -27.34 -25.63
N THR A 1008 30.93 -26.90 -26.14
CA THR A 1008 31.64 -25.66 -25.76
C THR A 1008 31.36 -24.49 -26.71
N ILE A 1009 30.54 -24.68 -27.75
CA ILE A 1009 30.21 -23.61 -28.69
C ILE A 1009 29.01 -22.82 -28.18
N ARG A 1010 29.12 -21.50 -28.21
CA ARG A 1010 28.02 -20.58 -27.91
C ARG A 1010 27.92 -19.49 -28.97
N ILE A 1011 26.72 -18.94 -29.11
CA ILE A 1011 26.42 -17.81 -29.98
C ILE A 1011 26.16 -16.59 -29.10
N GLY A 1012 26.63 -15.41 -29.50
CA GLY A 1012 26.41 -14.18 -28.73
C GLY A 1012 26.49 -12.93 -29.59
N VAL A 1013 26.05 -11.80 -29.05
CA VAL A 1013 26.24 -10.50 -29.70
C VAL A 1013 27.63 -9.98 -29.31
N PRO A 1014 28.60 -9.87 -30.25
CA PRO A 1014 29.92 -9.34 -29.95
C PRO A 1014 29.88 -7.85 -29.65
N HIS A 1015 30.66 -7.45 -28.65
CA HIS A 1015 30.88 -6.05 -28.34
C HIS A 1015 31.90 -5.44 -29.33
N ALA A 1016 31.82 -4.13 -29.61
CA ALA A 1016 32.76 -3.45 -30.53
C ALA A 1016 34.25 -3.63 -30.18
N LEU A 1017 34.57 -3.93 -28.91
CA LEU A 1017 35.93 -4.23 -28.46
C LEU A 1017 36.45 -5.62 -28.89
N GLU A 1018 35.55 -6.56 -29.17
CA GLU A 1018 35.87 -7.93 -29.56
C GLU A 1018 35.99 -8.08 -31.10
N ILE A 1019 35.36 -7.18 -31.87
CA ILE A 1019 35.31 -7.25 -33.34
C ILE A 1019 36.57 -6.61 -33.95
N ALA A 1020 37.21 -7.30 -34.89
CA ALA A 1020 38.32 -6.73 -35.64
C ALA A 1020 37.87 -5.52 -36.48
N PRO A 1021 38.66 -4.43 -36.58
CA PRO A 1021 38.26 -3.23 -37.34
C PRO A 1021 37.90 -3.49 -38.81
N ALA A 1022 38.56 -4.46 -39.45
CA ALA A 1022 38.27 -4.84 -40.84
C ALA A 1022 36.86 -5.46 -40.96
N ASP A 1023 36.54 -6.42 -40.09
CA ASP A 1023 35.23 -7.08 -40.07
C ASP A 1023 34.11 -6.09 -39.73
N ALA A 1024 34.35 -5.18 -38.77
CA ALA A 1024 33.38 -4.14 -38.41
C ALA A 1024 33.04 -3.22 -39.60
N ALA A 1025 34.04 -2.86 -40.40
CA ALA A 1025 33.83 -2.07 -41.62
C ALA A 1025 33.08 -2.84 -42.70
N ALA A 1026 33.44 -4.11 -42.93
CA ALA A 1026 32.80 -4.96 -43.93
C ALA A 1026 31.32 -5.23 -43.59
N PHE A 1027 31.00 -5.64 -42.36
CA PHE A 1027 29.61 -5.79 -41.91
C PHE A 1027 28.85 -4.46 -41.94
N GLY A 1028 29.51 -3.34 -41.62
CA GLY A 1028 28.92 -2.01 -41.75
C GLY A 1028 28.50 -1.67 -43.18
N GLN A 1029 29.32 -2.06 -44.18
CA GLN A 1029 28.98 -1.90 -45.59
C GLN A 1029 27.81 -2.80 -46.00
N VAL A 1030 27.81 -4.08 -45.60
CA VAL A 1030 26.70 -5.00 -45.88
C VAL A 1030 25.39 -4.44 -45.32
N PHE A 1031 25.37 -3.98 -44.07
CA PHE A 1031 24.16 -3.41 -43.49
C PHE A 1031 23.70 -2.13 -44.20
N ALA A 1032 24.62 -1.31 -44.72
CA ALA A 1032 24.27 -0.15 -45.54
C ALA A 1032 23.66 -0.56 -46.90
N ASP A 1033 24.23 -1.57 -47.57
CA ASP A 1033 23.76 -2.06 -48.88
C ASP A 1033 22.35 -2.65 -48.82
N TYR A 1034 22.02 -3.34 -47.72
CA TYR A 1034 20.68 -3.89 -47.47
C TYR A 1034 19.73 -2.92 -46.73
N GLU A 1035 20.15 -1.65 -46.51
CA GLU A 1035 19.38 -0.63 -45.77
C GLU A 1035 18.94 -1.08 -44.35
N LEU A 1036 19.78 -1.87 -43.69
CA LEU A 1036 19.53 -2.42 -42.35
C LEU A 1036 20.07 -1.50 -41.26
N LEU A 1037 19.15 -0.87 -40.53
CA LEU A 1037 19.49 -0.10 -39.33
C LEU A 1037 19.63 -1.02 -38.11
N GLN A 1038 20.72 -0.85 -37.34
CA GLN A 1038 20.92 -1.61 -36.12
C GLN A 1038 19.94 -1.15 -35.01
N PRO A 1039 19.39 -2.07 -34.20
CA PRO A 1039 18.43 -1.72 -33.15
C PRO A 1039 19.06 -0.95 -31.97
N PHE A 1040 20.37 -1.04 -31.80
CA PHE A 1040 21.19 -0.26 -30.88
C PHE A 1040 22.62 -0.12 -31.47
N ALA A 1041 23.42 0.79 -30.92
CA ALA A 1041 24.81 0.96 -31.36
C ALA A 1041 25.63 -0.28 -30.97
N GLN A 1042 25.90 -1.12 -31.98
CA GLN A 1042 26.78 -2.29 -31.87
C GLN A 1042 28.12 -2.02 -32.57
N LEU A 1043 28.15 -1.87 -33.90
CA LEU A 1043 29.41 -1.68 -34.65
C LEU A 1043 30.01 -0.29 -34.41
N GLY A 1044 29.16 0.74 -34.38
CA GLY A 1044 29.55 2.12 -34.09
C GLY A 1044 29.52 2.49 -32.59
N ARG A 1045 29.62 1.51 -31.69
CA ARG A 1045 29.58 1.76 -30.24
C ARG A 1045 30.90 2.39 -29.77
N ASP A 1046 30.83 3.52 -29.06
CA ASP A 1046 32.02 4.12 -28.45
C ASP A 1046 32.62 3.18 -27.41
N VAL A 1047 33.94 2.99 -27.52
CA VAL A 1047 34.73 2.11 -26.66
C VAL A 1047 35.74 2.90 -25.85
N TYR A 1048 35.91 2.50 -24.60
CA TYR A 1048 36.83 3.15 -23.65
C TYR A 1048 37.75 2.12 -23.00
N ARG A 1049 38.95 2.55 -22.60
CA ARG A 1049 39.91 1.71 -21.88
C ARG A 1049 40.37 2.40 -20.60
N LEU A 1050 40.63 1.60 -19.57
CA LEU A 1050 41.36 2.04 -18.37
C LEU A 1050 42.83 2.24 -18.73
N THR A 1051 43.47 3.24 -18.13
CA THR A 1051 44.93 3.36 -18.18
C THR A 1051 45.57 2.30 -17.28
N ASP A 1052 46.88 2.05 -17.43
CA ASP A 1052 47.60 1.08 -16.60
C ASP A 1052 47.56 1.45 -15.10
N ASP A 1053 47.63 2.76 -14.78
CA ASP A 1053 47.52 3.25 -13.41
C ASP A 1053 46.13 3.02 -12.82
N GLU A 1054 45.07 3.28 -13.60
CA GLU A 1054 43.68 3.06 -13.17
C GLU A 1054 43.38 1.58 -12.99
N ARG A 1055 43.89 0.72 -13.88
CA ARG A 1055 43.71 -0.73 -13.81
C ARG A 1055 44.30 -1.29 -12.50
N ASN A 1056 45.45 -0.78 -12.06
CA ASN A 1056 46.10 -1.20 -10.82
C ASN A 1056 45.53 -0.51 -9.56
N GLY A 1057 44.72 0.55 -9.73
CA GLY A 1057 44.05 1.27 -8.66
C GLY A 1057 42.80 0.57 -8.12
N ARG A 1058 42.27 1.09 -6.99
CA ARG A 1058 41.01 0.61 -6.37
C ARG A 1058 39.82 1.54 -6.59
N GLN A 1059 40.07 2.71 -7.16
CA GLN A 1059 39.06 3.74 -7.41
C GLN A 1059 39.29 4.39 -8.77
N LEU A 1060 38.21 4.64 -9.50
CA LEU A 1060 38.22 5.39 -10.75
C LEU A 1060 37.69 6.80 -10.48
N GLU A 1061 38.58 7.78 -10.52
CA GLU A 1061 38.30 9.15 -10.07
C GLU A 1061 37.97 10.13 -11.22
N ARG A 1062 37.88 9.67 -12.47
CA ARG A 1062 37.68 10.53 -13.67
C ARG A 1062 36.49 11.51 -13.59
N TRP A 1063 35.46 11.18 -12.80
CA TRP A 1063 34.25 12.01 -12.60
C TRP A 1063 34.04 12.47 -11.16
N LYS A 1064 35.00 12.22 -10.27
CA LYS A 1064 34.91 12.63 -8.87
C LYS A 1064 34.76 14.15 -8.80
N GLY A 1065 33.73 14.60 -8.10
CA GLY A 1065 33.44 16.01 -7.90
C GLY A 1065 32.59 16.67 -9.00
N VAL A 1066 32.26 15.96 -10.09
CA VAL A 1066 31.36 16.47 -11.15
C VAL A 1066 29.94 16.62 -10.60
N LYS A 1067 29.30 17.76 -10.86
CA LYS A 1067 27.89 18.00 -10.50
C LYS A 1067 26.97 17.65 -11.65
N VAL A 1068 25.92 16.88 -11.37
CA VAL A 1068 24.91 16.47 -12.34
C VAL A 1068 23.50 16.64 -11.74
N PRO A 1069 22.48 16.95 -12.57
CA PRO A 1069 21.11 16.99 -12.08
C PRO A 1069 20.67 15.65 -11.48
N THR A 1070 19.95 15.68 -10.35
CA THR A 1070 19.43 14.48 -9.65
C THR A 1070 18.62 13.58 -10.59
N GLY A 1071 17.87 14.16 -11.53
CA GLY A 1071 17.13 13.42 -12.55
C GLY A 1071 18.03 12.53 -13.45
N ARG A 1072 19.25 12.95 -13.78
CA ARG A 1072 20.20 12.16 -14.59
C ARG A 1072 20.73 10.96 -13.81
N VAL A 1073 21.07 11.14 -12.53
CA VAL A 1073 21.50 10.07 -11.63
C VAL A 1073 20.39 9.03 -11.47
N LEU A 1074 19.15 9.47 -11.28
CA LEU A 1074 17.98 8.57 -11.25
C LEU A 1074 17.80 7.81 -12.57
N GLY A 1075 18.20 8.41 -13.69
CA GLY A 1075 18.22 7.79 -15.02
C GLY A 1075 19.18 6.60 -15.15
N LEU A 1076 20.20 6.47 -14.30
CA LEU A 1076 21.13 5.33 -14.30
C LEU A 1076 20.41 3.99 -14.04
N VAL A 1077 19.24 4.01 -13.39
CA VAL A 1077 18.41 2.81 -13.21
C VAL A 1077 18.04 2.18 -14.55
N ASN A 1078 17.87 2.99 -15.60
CA ASN A 1078 17.59 2.50 -16.95
C ASN A 1078 18.80 1.83 -17.62
N LYS A 1079 20.01 2.02 -17.08
CA LYS A 1079 21.28 1.43 -17.55
C LYS A 1079 21.76 0.27 -16.66
N GLY A 1080 20.86 -0.33 -15.88
CA GLY A 1080 21.14 -1.48 -15.01
C GLY A 1080 21.72 -1.15 -13.64
N TRP A 1081 21.83 0.14 -13.28
CA TRP A 1081 22.19 0.53 -11.92
C TRP A 1081 21.02 0.37 -10.95
N ARG A 1082 21.34 0.18 -9.68
CA ARG A 1082 20.38 0.01 -8.57
C ARG A 1082 20.62 1.12 -7.58
N ARG A 1083 19.54 1.67 -7.03
CA ARG A 1083 19.62 2.61 -5.91
C ARG A 1083 20.16 1.88 -4.68
N GLY A 1084 21.00 2.55 -3.90
CA GLY A 1084 21.42 2.09 -2.57
C GLY A 1084 20.22 1.91 -1.63
N GLN A 1085 20.46 1.30 -0.47
CA GLN A 1085 19.42 1.22 0.55
C GLN A 1085 19.05 2.62 1.04
N VAL A 1086 17.82 2.73 1.56
CA VAL A 1086 17.36 3.95 2.21
C VAL A 1086 17.91 3.92 3.63
N GLU A 1087 18.85 4.82 3.91
CA GLU A 1087 19.50 4.91 5.21
C GLU A 1087 18.86 6.02 6.08
N ASP A 1088 19.59 6.58 7.03
CA ASP A 1088 19.11 7.59 7.96
C ASP A 1088 18.38 8.75 7.25
N ALA A 1089 17.29 9.21 7.90
CA ALA A 1089 16.41 10.27 7.39
C ALA A 1089 15.77 10.00 6.01
N GLY A 1090 15.80 8.77 5.49
CA GLY A 1090 15.14 8.43 4.24
C GLY A 1090 15.95 8.79 2.98
N CYS A 1091 17.29 8.89 3.09
CA CYS A 1091 18.19 9.31 2.02
C CYS A 1091 18.88 8.10 1.33
N ILE A 1092 19.18 8.25 0.04
CA ILE A 1092 19.96 7.32 -0.79
C ILE A 1092 21.31 7.99 -1.10
N TRP A 1093 22.40 7.38 -0.65
CA TRP A 1093 23.75 7.94 -0.73
C TRP A 1093 24.61 7.38 -1.86
N TYR A 1094 24.16 6.32 -2.52
CA TYR A 1094 24.95 5.63 -3.53
C TYR A 1094 24.07 4.85 -4.51
N PHE A 1095 24.65 4.49 -5.65
CA PHE A 1095 24.08 3.59 -6.65
C PHE A 1095 25.05 2.43 -6.87
N THR A 1096 24.51 1.24 -7.15
CA THR A 1096 25.32 0.04 -7.43
C THR A 1096 24.94 -0.61 -8.75
N LYS A 1097 25.89 -0.99 -9.59
CA LYS A 1097 25.67 -1.84 -10.77
C LYS A 1097 26.18 -3.26 -10.46
N PRO A 1098 25.34 -4.31 -10.55
CA PRO A 1098 25.81 -5.68 -10.32
C PRO A 1098 26.82 -6.11 -11.38
N LEU A 1099 27.78 -6.91 -10.96
CA LEU A 1099 28.75 -7.61 -11.80
C LEU A 1099 28.58 -9.14 -11.62
N GLY A 1100 29.19 -9.92 -12.51
CA GLY A 1100 29.29 -11.37 -12.35
C GLY A 1100 29.96 -11.78 -11.02
N ALA A 1101 29.76 -13.04 -10.61
CA ALA A 1101 30.37 -13.64 -9.41
C ALA A 1101 30.08 -12.92 -8.07
N GLY A 1102 28.93 -12.24 -7.96
CA GLY A 1102 28.48 -11.61 -6.70
C GLY A 1102 29.20 -10.31 -6.34
N LYS A 1103 29.83 -9.65 -7.32
CA LYS A 1103 30.47 -8.34 -7.17
C LYS A 1103 29.53 -7.21 -7.62
N VAL A 1104 29.82 -5.97 -7.23
CA VAL A 1104 29.12 -4.77 -7.67
C VAL A 1104 30.11 -3.64 -7.96
N ILE A 1105 29.72 -2.67 -8.77
CA ILE A 1105 30.34 -1.35 -8.89
C ILE A 1105 29.48 -0.38 -8.09
N GLU A 1106 30.08 0.49 -7.29
CA GLU A 1106 29.40 1.53 -6.51
C GLU A 1106 29.79 2.93 -6.99
N LEU A 1107 28.79 3.81 -7.08
CA LEU A 1107 28.91 5.25 -7.29
C LEU A 1107 28.30 5.96 -6.09
N SER A 1108 29.11 6.67 -5.32
CA SER A 1108 28.64 7.50 -4.19
C SER A 1108 28.14 8.86 -4.67
N LEU A 1109 27.24 9.47 -3.87
CA LEU A 1109 26.58 10.74 -4.15
C LEU A 1109 26.67 11.64 -2.91
N ASP A 1110 26.85 12.94 -3.15
CA ASP A 1110 26.75 13.99 -2.13
C ASP A 1110 25.89 15.15 -2.70
N PRO A 1111 24.85 15.65 -2.00
CA PRO A 1111 24.41 15.35 -0.63
C PRO A 1111 23.43 14.16 -0.51
N GLY A 1112 23.27 13.34 -1.55
CA GLY A 1112 22.32 12.22 -1.56
C GLY A 1112 20.88 12.62 -1.93
N ILE A 1113 20.05 11.61 -2.19
CA ILE A 1113 18.68 11.75 -2.70
C ILE A 1113 17.66 11.34 -1.63
N PHE A 1114 16.80 12.27 -1.20
CA PHE A 1114 15.75 12.01 -0.22
C PHE A 1114 14.50 11.40 -0.87
N VAL A 1115 14.09 10.21 -0.43
CA VAL A 1115 13.01 9.44 -1.08
C VAL A 1115 11.65 10.16 -1.04
N GLY A 1116 11.40 10.93 0.03
CA GLY A 1116 10.17 11.72 0.20
C GLY A 1116 10.18 13.11 -0.45
N ALA A 1117 11.34 13.58 -0.93
CA ALA A 1117 11.53 14.92 -1.47
C ALA A 1117 12.69 14.93 -2.47
N VAL A 1118 12.50 14.24 -3.60
CA VAL A 1118 13.55 14.02 -4.62
C VAL A 1118 14.09 15.35 -5.18
N ASP A 1119 13.24 16.39 -5.23
CA ASP A 1119 13.62 17.72 -5.74
C ASP A 1119 14.30 18.61 -4.68
N MET A 1120 14.46 18.13 -3.44
CA MET A 1120 15.07 18.92 -2.36
C MET A 1120 16.54 19.26 -2.66
N ASN A 1121 17.24 18.34 -3.34
CA ASN A 1121 18.58 18.54 -3.85
C ASN A 1121 18.55 18.39 -5.37
N PRO A 1122 18.47 19.48 -6.16
CA PRO A 1122 18.33 19.39 -7.61
C PRO A 1122 19.58 18.86 -8.31
N ASP A 1123 20.75 18.96 -7.68
CA ASP A 1123 22.05 18.48 -8.17
C ASP A 1123 22.71 17.50 -7.20
N GLN A 1124 23.48 16.56 -7.74
CA GLN A 1124 24.34 15.63 -7.01
C GLN A 1124 25.79 15.79 -7.47
N GLN A 1125 26.71 15.77 -6.52
CA GLN A 1125 28.13 15.60 -6.77
C GLN A 1125 28.47 14.11 -6.82
N LEU A 1126 29.12 13.67 -7.89
CA LEU A 1126 29.53 12.28 -8.08
C LEU A 1126 30.81 11.97 -7.28
N GLY A 1127 30.81 10.86 -6.55
CA GLY A 1127 32.00 10.32 -5.90
C GLY A 1127 32.86 9.47 -6.83
N ALA A 1128 33.91 8.87 -6.28
CA ALA A 1128 34.74 7.91 -7.01
C ALA A 1128 33.97 6.60 -7.23
N LEU A 1129 34.24 5.94 -8.36
CA LEU A 1129 33.73 4.60 -8.65
C LEU A 1129 34.62 3.54 -8.02
N GLN A 1130 34.01 2.52 -7.44
CA GLN A 1130 34.73 1.40 -6.84
C GLN A 1130 34.04 0.07 -7.15
N ALA A 1131 34.80 -1.03 -7.25
CA ALA A 1131 34.28 -2.37 -7.48
C ALA A 1131 34.59 -3.28 -6.29
N GLY A 1132 33.69 -4.21 -5.94
CA GLY A 1132 33.89 -5.07 -4.77
C GLY A 1132 32.71 -5.97 -4.44
N SER A 1133 32.82 -6.74 -3.35
CA SER A 1133 31.70 -7.53 -2.83
C SER A 1133 30.75 -6.64 -2.01
N PRO A 1134 29.43 -6.73 -2.23
CA PRO A 1134 28.45 -5.98 -1.44
C PRO A 1134 28.38 -6.52 -0.01
N SER A 1135 28.27 -5.62 0.98
CA SER A 1135 28.01 -5.98 2.37
C SER A 1135 26.52 -6.37 2.58
N ASN A 1136 26.15 -6.80 3.81
CA ASN A 1136 24.74 -7.03 4.18
C ASN A 1136 23.85 -5.78 4.03
N TRP A 1137 24.47 -4.58 3.99
CA TRP A 1137 23.81 -3.30 3.77
C TRP A 1137 23.82 -2.87 2.29
N GLY A 1138 24.52 -3.62 1.42
CA GLY A 1138 24.56 -3.44 -0.03
C GLY A 1138 25.64 -2.49 -0.55
N SER A 1139 26.36 -1.77 0.32
CA SER A 1139 27.54 -0.97 -0.03
C SER A 1139 28.84 -1.78 -0.02
N ILE A 1140 29.85 -1.31 -0.75
CA ILE A 1140 31.20 -1.90 -0.77
C ILE A 1140 31.99 -1.41 0.45
N ARG A 1141 32.43 -2.34 1.29
CA ARG A 1141 33.25 -2.03 2.47
C ARG A 1141 34.75 -1.97 2.15
N GLU A 1142 35.23 -2.87 1.30
CA GLU A 1142 36.62 -2.94 0.86
C GLU A 1142 36.65 -3.09 -0.67
N PRO A 1143 37.15 -2.09 -1.41
CA PRO A 1143 37.19 -2.14 -2.87
C PRO A 1143 38.32 -3.05 -3.37
N ASP A 1144 38.00 -3.85 -4.38
CA ASP A 1144 38.94 -4.65 -5.17
C ASP A 1144 39.75 -3.74 -6.13
N ALA A 1145 40.83 -4.28 -6.70
CA ALA A 1145 41.54 -3.60 -7.78
C ALA A 1145 40.67 -3.57 -9.05
N LEU A 1146 40.66 -2.45 -9.79
CA LEU A 1146 39.85 -2.31 -11.00
C LEU A 1146 40.28 -3.27 -12.12
N SER A 1147 41.46 -3.89 -12.02
CA SER A 1147 41.91 -4.99 -12.85
C SER A 1147 40.99 -6.22 -12.80
N THR A 1148 40.11 -6.33 -11.80
CA THR A 1148 39.09 -7.39 -11.75
C THR A 1148 37.94 -7.16 -12.73
N LEU A 1149 37.80 -5.97 -13.30
CA LEU A 1149 36.83 -5.69 -14.36
C LEU A 1149 37.39 -6.14 -15.71
N ASP A 1150 36.60 -6.89 -16.48
CA ASP A 1150 36.93 -7.14 -17.87
C ASP A 1150 36.80 -5.86 -18.71
N ASP A 1151 37.50 -5.80 -19.84
CA ASP A 1151 37.59 -4.58 -20.65
C ASP A 1151 36.23 -4.09 -21.18
N ILE A 1152 35.24 -4.98 -21.38
CA ILE A 1152 33.89 -4.58 -21.79
C ILE A 1152 33.15 -3.96 -20.60
N SER A 1153 33.15 -4.61 -19.43
CA SER A 1153 32.55 -4.03 -18.22
C SER A 1153 33.13 -2.66 -17.88
N ALA A 1154 34.44 -2.49 -18.02
CA ALA A 1154 35.12 -1.21 -17.82
C ALA A 1154 34.71 -0.16 -18.87
N SER A 1155 34.69 -0.52 -20.15
CA SER A 1155 34.26 0.37 -21.25
C SER A 1155 32.83 0.85 -21.06
N GLU A 1156 31.91 -0.05 -20.72
CA GLU A 1156 30.49 0.24 -20.52
C GLU A 1156 30.22 1.08 -19.28
N LEU A 1157 30.99 0.86 -18.21
CA LEU A 1157 30.97 1.73 -17.03
C LEU A 1157 31.40 3.17 -17.38
N ILE A 1158 32.48 3.31 -18.15
CA ILE A 1158 32.96 4.64 -18.59
C ILE A 1158 31.92 5.32 -19.49
N ARG A 1159 31.33 4.57 -20.43
CA ARG A 1159 30.27 5.04 -21.33
C ARG A 1159 29.04 5.54 -20.56
N ASP A 1160 28.60 4.81 -19.52
CA ASP A 1160 27.48 5.22 -18.67
C ASP A 1160 27.69 6.60 -18.04
N LEU A 1161 28.93 6.87 -17.61
CA LEU A 1161 29.36 8.07 -16.90
C LEU A 1161 29.64 9.25 -17.84
N GLU A 1162 30.25 9.02 -19.00
CA GLU A 1162 30.42 10.09 -20.00
C GLU A 1162 29.07 10.64 -20.46
N GLY A 1163 28.07 9.77 -20.66
CA GLY A 1163 26.70 10.18 -20.99
C GLY A 1163 25.96 10.94 -19.87
N MET A 1164 26.56 11.15 -18.70
CA MET A 1164 26.01 12.04 -17.67
C MET A 1164 26.51 13.49 -17.79
N ARG A 1165 27.60 13.73 -18.54
CA ARG A 1165 28.16 15.08 -18.77
C ARG A 1165 27.37 15.85 -19.84
N GLU A 1166 26.90 15.17 -20.88
CA GLU A 1166 26.02 15.70 -21.94
C GLU A 1166 24.61 15.96 -21.41
#